data_AF-A0A9E2R978-F1
#
_entry.id   AF-A0A9E2R978-F1
#
_cell.length_a   1.000
_cell.length_b   1.000
_cell.length_c   1.000
_cell.angle_alpha   90.00
_cell.angle_beta   90.00
_cell.angle_gamma   90.00
#
_symmetry.space_group_name_H-M   'P 1'
#
loop_
_entity.id
_entity.type
_entity.pdbx_description
1 polymer ?
#
loop_
_entity_poly.entity_id
_entity_poly.type
_entity_poly.pdbx_seq_one_letter_code
_entity_poly.pdbx_strand_id
1 'polypeptide(L)'
;MAILSQTTRHTTRLFLVIAGLAAALSVTGCESTKKAETQAAAGGSATAVITPKIAVKTADDLPRHTYTISGKASEFLVTDQPFKAFVAKVKADTQETLAKYEIKDPTTLSGYYALLQQVAMFEGDTATAVKYANMVRDLETKESKKLMSGQMIRAYAAAKGAGAPGTPAFDAEFKNTLKKNVAALPIEKVREELTSARGRAQIVNKELLMGSIAGQLDPVVAQQNGVLSSDLANGLIGARVTLDTMLPVMPKMAEVYGEILAANPTQRADTWTPTLVTIPPTAAGKPVTIAVWDSGVDMPIFEKTGQAWTNPRETVNGNDDDNNGYVDDVHGIAYDLRNDKVPEVLHPISELKSPLPLMEGNMKGLGDVQSGIESKEADAFRSYIKTLKREQISPFLEDLGLYGNYSHGTHVAGIASEGNPFARILAARITFDFKEMPQVCPSEEMSRKTAQAAIDTVNYFKAAEVRVVNMSWGGSRKDIETTLEKCGIGKTSEERAEISRKLFNIEKEGLERAMRSAPDILFICAAGNSDNDNDFAELIPSGLKLPNMLTVGAIDSAAKPTGFTTFGKGVRLYANGFEVDSYVPGGKRMKFNGTSMASPNAANLAAKLFALKPTLTVPQVIELMNKGADPMVGYEGRYVINPKKTIEMLGATK
;
A
#
# COMPACT_ATOMS: atom_id res chain seq x y z
N MET A 1 -0.11 8.73 2.65
CA MET A 1 -0.61 9.29 1.37
C MET A 1 -0.60 8.28 0.23
N ALA A 2 0.54 7.82 -0.31
CA ALA A 2 0.53 6.80 -1.38
C ALA A 2 0.10 5.38 -0.91
N ILE A 3 -0.24 5.22 0.36
CA ILE A 3 -1.01 4.06 0.88
C ILE A 3 -2.51 4.18 0.51
N LEU A 4 -3.02 5.41 0.34
CA LEU A 4 -4.38 5.71 -0.15
C LEU A 4 -4.43 5.69 -1.69
N SER A 5 -3.41 6.24 -2.34
CA SER A 5 -3.29 6.28 -3.82
C SER A 5 -2.44 5.15 -4.41
N GLN A 6 -2.16 4.07 -3.65
CA GLN A 6 -1.97 2.76 -4.28
C GLN A 6 -3.34 2.20 -4.62
N THR A 7 -4.00 2.94 -5.50
CA THR A 7 -5.20 2.57 -6.22
C THR A 7 -4.81 1.46 -7.17
N THR A 8 -5.17 0.25 -6.75
CA THR A 8 -5.32 -0.90 -7.63
C THR A 8 -6.27 -0.52 -8.76
N ARG A 9 -6.10 -1.07 -9.97
CA ARG A 9 -7.06 -0.88 -11.10
C ARG A 9 -8.52 -1.21 -10.73
N HIS A 10 -8.71 -1.89 -9.60
CA HIS A 10 -9.96 -2.39 -9.06
C HIS A 10 -10.09 -1.95 -7.58
N THR A 11 -11.06 -1.06 -7.30
CA THR A 11 -11.17 -0.23 -6.08
C THR A 11 -11.40 -1.03 -4.79
N THR A 12 -10.34 -1.27 -4.02
CA THR A 12 -10.42 -2.16 -2.83
C THR A 12 -9.83 -1.61 -1.52
N ARG A 13 -8.87 -0.67 -1.55
CA ARG A 13 -8.05 -0.39 -0.34
C ARG A 13 -8.56 0.64 0.66
N LEU A 14 -9.58 1.45 0.37
CA LEU A 14 -10.05 2.46 1.33
C LEU A 14 -10.69 1.82 2.58
N PHE A 15 -11.36 0.67 2.43
CA PHE A 15 -11.77 -0.20 3.55
C PHE A 15 -10.58 -0.65 4.38
N LEU A 16 -9.57 -1.22 3.72
CA LEU A 16 -8.37 -1.75 4.36
C LEU A 16 -7.53 -0.66 5.01
N VAL A 17 -7.67 0.61 4.62
CA VAL A 17 -7.08 1.72 5.36
C VAL A 17 -7.87 2.06 6.62
N ILE A 18 -9.22 2.02 6.63
CA ILE A 18 -10.04 2.42 7.81
C ILE A 18 -10.34 1.25 8.76
N ALA A 19 -10.77 0.11 8.24
CA ALA A 19 -10.84 -1.16 8.96
C ALA A 19 -9.43 -1.68 9.33
N GLY A 20 -8.39 -1.35 8.55
CA GLY A 20 -6.99 -1.60 8.94
C GLY A 20 -6.43 -0.55 9.91
N LEU A 21 -6.87 0.71 9.87
CA LEU A 21 -6.63 1.71 10.93
C LEU A 21 -7.10 1.17 12.30
N ALA A 22 -8.19 0.40 12.27
CA ALA A 22 -8.82 -0.28 13.39
C ALA A 22 -8.15 -1.64 13.76
N ALA A 23 -7.79 -2.47 12.77
CA ALA A 23 -7.23 -3.82 12.96
C ALA A 23 -5.69 -3.88 13.09
N ALA A 24 -4.94 -2.89 12.60
CA ALA A 24 -3.48 -2.77 12.75
C ALA A 24 -3.03 -2.35 14.16
N LEU A 25 -3.94 -2.40 15.14
CA LEU A 25 -3.64 -2.46 16.57
C LEU A 25 -3.39 -3.89 17.06
N SER A 26 -3.74 -4.90 16.26
CA SER A 26 -3.56 -6.31 16.59
C SER A 26 -2.39 -6.98 15.85
N VAL A 27 -2.34 -6.90 14.52
CA VAL A 27 -1.41 -7.69 13.68
C VAL A 27 -0.92 -6.90 12.47
N THR A 28 0.37 -7.03 12.17
CA THR A 28 1.01 -6.74 10.88
C THR A 28 2.09 -7.83 10.65
N GLY A 29 2.33 -8.24 9.38
CA GLY A 29 3.04 -9.51 9.01
C GLY A 29 4.36 -9.36 8.22
N CYS A 30 5.00 -10.49 7.85
CA CYS A 30 6.41 -10.50 7.38
C CYS A 30 7.01 -11.79 6.77
N GLU A 31 8.33 -11.81 6.46
CA GLU A 31 9.18 -12.93 5.92
C GLU A 31 10.71 -12.62 6.09
N SER A 32 11.68 -13.54 6.01
CA SER A 32 12.00 -14.73 6.84
C SER A 32 13.53 -15.03 6.80
N THR A 33 14.07 -15.97 7.61
CA THR A 33 15.28 -16.77 7.28
C THR A 33 15.57 -17.93 8.26
N LYS A 34 15.88 -19.11 7.68
CA LYS A 34 16.64 -20.30 8.19
C LYS A 34 16.28 -20.99 9.53
N LYS A 35 15.72 -22.20 9.37
CA LYS A 35 15.93 -23.48 10.12
C LYS A 35 16.31 -23.42 11.62
N ALA A 36 15.40 -23.94 12.46
CA ALA A 36 15.76 -24.64 13.68
C ALA A 36 15.34 -26.11 13.55
N GLU A 37 16.29 -27.04 13.69
CA GLU A 37 16.02 -28.48 13.75
C GLU A 37 15.55 -28.85 15.16
N THR A 38 14.45 -29.60 15.28
CA THR A 38 13.90 -30.00 16.58
C THR A 38 14.29 -31.45 16.89
N GLN A 39 15.13 -31.66 17.90
CA GLN A 39 15.36 -33.00 18.45
C GLN A 39 14.11 -33.45 19.21
N ALA A 40 13.56 -34.61 18.83
CA ALA A 40 12.45 -35.23 19.54
C ALA A 40 12.96 -36.12 20.67
N ALA A 41 12.50 -35.86 21.90
CA ALA A 41 12.61 -36.82 23.00
C ALA A 41 11.38 -37.74 23.00
N ALA A 42 11.61 -39.05 23.14
CA ALA A 42 10.56 -40.06 22.98
C ALA A 42 9.72 -40.27 24.25
N GLY A 43 8.43 -40.57 24.08
CA GLY A 43 7.58 -41.02 25.18
C GLY A 43 6.12 -41.31 24.78
N GLY A 44 5.71 -42.59 24.87
CA GLY A 44 4.32 -43.01 25.14
C GLY A 44 3.28 -42.82 24.03
N SER A 45 2.84 -43.92 23.41
CA SER A 45 1.86 -43.94 22.33
C SER A 45 0.43 -43.54 22.72
N ALA A 46 -0.17 -42.66 21.90
CA ALA A 46 -1.51 -42.86 21.37
C ALA A 46 -1.45 -42.56 19.86
N THR A 47 -1.63 -43.57 19.00
CA THR A 47 -1.57 -43.41 17.54
C THR A 47 -2.84 -42.76 17.02
N ALA A 48 -2.94 -41.44 17.17
CA ALA A 48 -3.82 -40.64 16.35
C ALA A 48 -3.41 -40.82 14.88
N VAL A 49 -4.36 -41.15 14.01
CA VAL A 49 -4.12 -41.14 12.56
C VAL A 49 -3.99 -39.67 12.15
N ILE A 50 -2.75 -39.20 12.06
CA ILE A 50 -2.45 -37.85 11.57
C ILE A 50 -2.66 -37.87 10.06
N THR A 51 -3.87 -37.52 9.64
CA THR A 51 -4.13 -37.18 8.23
C THR A 51 -3.17 -36.08 7.82
N PRO A 52 -2.32 -36.28 6.78
CA PRO A 52 -1.40 -35.25 6.33
C PRO A 52 -2.15 -33.99 5.93
N LYS A 53 -1.67 -32.83 6.39
CA LYS A 53 -2.25 -31.54 5.99
C LYS A 53 -2.03 -31.30 4.49
N ILE A 54 -2.99 -30.65 3.85
CA ILE A 54 -2.94 -30.28 2.43
C ILE A 54 -1.92 -29.15 2.26
N ALA A 55 -0.88 -29.37 1.46
CA ALA A 55 0.18 -28.38 1.23
C ALA A 55 -0.29 -27.18 0.41
N VAL A 56 -0.13 -25.97 0.95
CA VAL A 56 -0.48 -24.70 0.30
C VAL A 56 0.75 -24.15 -0.43
N LYS A 57 0.63 -23.90 -1.74
CA LYS A 57 1.65 -23.31 -2.61
C LYS A 57 1.33 -21.87 -2.99
N THR A 58 0.05 -21.56 -3.20
CA THR A 58 -0.47 -20.22 -3.50
C THR A 58 -1.69 -19.93 -2.63
N ALA A 59 -2.17 -18.69 -2.65
CA ALA A 59 -3.42 -18.33 -1.95
C ALA A 59 -4.66 -19.10 -2.47
N ASP A 60 -4.60 -19.75 -3.64
CA ASP A 60 -5.72 -20.50 -4.21
C ASP A 60 -6.00 -21.85 -3.57
N ASP A 61 -4.98 -22.48 -2.98
CA ASP A 61 -5.12 -23.82 -2.39
C ASP A 61 -5.97 -23.79 -1.10
N LEU A 62 -6.32 -22.59 -0.61
CA LEU A 62 -7.10 -22.36 0.61
C LEU A 62 -8.63 -22.37 0.36
N PRO A 63 -9.42 -22.80 1.35
CA PRO A 63 -10.87 -22.84 1.23
C PRO A 63 -11.48 -21.43 1.24
N ARG A 64 -12.52 -21.25 0.43
CA ARG A 64 -13.29 -20.02 0.32
C ARG A 64 -14.59 -20.15 1.12
N HIS A 65 -14.58 -19.69 2.36
CA HIS A 65 -15.79 -19.68 3.19
C HIS A 65 -16.67 -18.48 2.88
N THR A 66 -17.98 -18.68 3.01
CA THR A 66 -18.99 -17.62 2.86
C THR A 66 -19.98 -17.64 4.02
N TYR A 67 -20.49 -16.44 4.32
CA TYR A 67 -21.33 -16.18 5.49
C TYR A 67 -22.54 -15.35 5.07
N THR A 68 -23.72 -15.69 5.60
CA THR A 68 -24.95 -14.95 5.30
C THR A 68 -25.35 -14.12 6.51
N ILE A 69 -25.66 -12.84 6.29
CA ILE A 69 -26.20 -11.91 7.29
C ILE A 69 -27.56 -11.38 6.83
N SER A 70 -28.34 -10.85 7.77
CA SER A 70 -29.66 -10.25 7.50
C SER A 70 -29.64 -8.75 7.71
N GLY A 71 -30.31 -7.99 6.84
CA GLY A 71 -30.31 -6.53 6.87
C GLY A 71 -29.01 -5.93 6.33
N LYS A 72 -28.71 -4.67 6.69
CA LYS A 72 -27.47 -4.01 6.29
C LYS A 72 -26.28 -4.48 7.13
N ALA A 73 -25.07 -4.45 6.57
CA ALA A 73 -23.84 -4.78 7.30
C ALA A 73 -23.66 -3.89 8.54
N SER A 74 -23.91 -2.58 8.38
CA SER A 74 -23.79 -1.56 9.43
C SER A 74 -24.86 -1.68 10.54
N GLU A 75 -26.00 -2.30 10.24
CA GLU A 75 -27.07 -2.59 11.22
C GLU A 75 -26.78 -3.93 11.91
N PHE A 76 -26.41 -4.95 11.15
CA PHE A 76 -26.01 -6.27 11.64
C PHE A 76 -24.82 -6.19 12.61
N LEU A 77 -23.84 -5.34 12.31
CA LEU A 77 -22.61 -5.12 13.09
C LEU A 77 -22.89 -4.85 14.58
N VAL A 78 -24.00 -4.17 14.90
CA VAL A 78 -24.35 -3.77 16.28
C VAL A 78 -25.39 -4.69 16.94
N THR A 79 -25.80 -5.78 16.29
CA THR A 79 -26.68 -6.79 16.90
C THR A 79 -25.93 -7.62 17.96
N ASP A 80 -26.65 -8.25 18.90
CA ASP A 80 -26.06 -9.09 19.94
C ASP A 80 -25.95 -10.56 19.50
N GLN A 81 -27.00 -11.35 19.73
CA GLN A 81 -27.01 -12.79 19.44
C GLN A 81 -26.76 -13.16 17.96
N PRO A 82 -27.31 -12.45 16.96
CA PRO A 82 -27.01 -12.76 15.55
C PRO A 82 -25.52 -12.58 15.23
N PHE A 83 -24.90 -11.52 15.73
CA PHE A 83 -23.46 -11.29 15.54
C PHE A 83 -22.61 -12.33 16.27
N LYS A 84 -22.99 -12.74 17.50
CA LYS A 84 -22.32 -13.82 18.24
C LYS A 84 -22.36 -15.16 17.49
N ALA A 85 -23.51 -15.53 16.92
CA ALA A 85 -23.65 -16.75 16.12
C ALA A 85 -22.78 -16.71 14.84
N PHE A 86 -22.73 -15.56 14.18
CA PHE A 86 -21.85 -15.32 13.02
C PHE A 86 -20.37 -15.45 13.39
N VAL A 87 -19.91 -14.82 14.48
CA VAL A 87 -18.54 -14.95 14.99
C VAL A 87 -18.19 -16.42 15.29
N ALA A 88 -19.10 -17.16 15.93
CA ALA A 88 -18.90 -18.58 16.24
C ALA A 88 -18.71 -19.44 14.97
N LYS A 89 -19.44 -19.15 13.88
CA LYS A 89 -19.25 -19.83 12.59
C LYS A 89 -17.88 -19.49 11.98
N VAL A 90 -17.52 -18.21 11.87
CA VAL A 90 -16.22 -17.76 11.33
C VAL A 90 -15.05 -18.39 12.10
N LYS A 91 -15.16 -18.50 13.42
CA LYS A 91 -14.20 -19.18 14.29
C LYS A 91 -14.02 -20.66 13.92
N ALA A 92 -15.11 -21.39 13.75
CA ALA A 92 -15.08 -22.82 13.41
C ALA A 92 -14.44 -23.07 12.04
N ASP A 93 -14.91 -22.36 11.00
CA ASP A 93 -14.43 -22.48 9.62
C ASP A 93 -12.91 -22.14 9.53
N THR A 94 -12.46 -21.15 10.32
CA THR A 94 -11.04 -20.80 10.48
C THR A 94 -10.23 -21.91 11.14
N GLN A 95 -10.75 -22.50 12.22
CA GLN A 95 -10.06 -23.58 12.95
C GLN A 95 -9.98 -24.87 12.11
N GLU A 96 -11.02 -25.20 11.33
CA GLU A 96 -10.97 -26.31 10.37
C GLU A 96 -9.89 -26.06 9.31
N THR A 97 -9.83 -24.84 8.76
CA THR A 97 -8.83 -24.47 7.74
C THR A 97 -7.41 -24.65 8.28
N LEU A 98 -7.12 -24.14 9.48
CA LEU A 98 -5.82 -24.31 10.14
C LEU A 98 -5.52 -25.77 10.50
N ALA A 99 -6.52 -26.61 10.76
CA ALA A 99 -6.33 -28.04 11.01
C ALA A 99 -5.99 -28.80 9.71
N LYS A 100 -6.66 -28.47 8.61
CA LYS A 100 -6.62 -29.21 7.34
C LYS A 100 -5.48 -28.80 6.40
N TYR A 101 -5.01 -27.56 6.44
CA TYR A 101 -4.03 -27.00 5.48
C TYR A 101 -2.66 -26.69 6.11
N GLU A 102 -1.60 -27.03 5.39
CA GLU A 102 -0.21 -26.71 5.74
C GLU A 102 0.17 -25.35 5.15
N ILE A 103 -0.26 -24.28 5.83
CA ILE A 103 0.01 -22.90 5.42
C ILE A 103 1.45 -22.53 5.80
N LYS A 104 2.32 -22.41 4.79
CA LYS A 104 3.73 -22.05 4.97
C LYS A 104 4.02 -20.56 4.83
N ASP A 105 3.14 -19.82 4.15
CA ASP A 105 3.27 -18.37 4.07
C ASP A 105 2.98 -17.73 5.45
N PRO A 106 3.99 -17.10 6.09
CA PRO A 106 3.82 -16.47 7.40
C PRO A 106 2.79 -15.34 7.40
N THR A 107 2.64 -14.61 6.28
CA THR A 107 1.67 -13.50 6.19
C THR A 107 0.23 -14.03 6.31
N THR A 108 -0.10 -15.05 5.52
CA THR A 108 -1.41 -15.70 5.49
C THR A 108 -1.70 -16.42 6.80
N LEU A 109 -0.73 -17.18 7.34
CA LEU A 109 -0.89 -17.86 8.63
C LEU A 109 -1.09 -16.88 9.79
N SER A 110 -0.35 -15.76 9.78
CA SER A 110 -0.51 -14.67 10.75
C SER A 110 -1.90 -14.03 10.63
N GLY A 111 -2.45 -13.88 9.42
CA GLY A 111 -3.83 -13.42 9.19
C GLY A 111 -4.91 -14.31 9.83
N TYR A 112 -4.77 -15.64 9.76
CA TYR A 112 -5.69 -16.54 10.46
C TYR A 112 -5.57 -16.47 11.99
N TYR A 113 -4.36 -16.33 12.53
CA TYR A 113 -4.18 -16.09 13.96
C TYR A 113 -4.67 -14.69 14.40
N ALA A 114 -4.56 -13.68 13.54
CA ALA A 114 -5.11 -12.34 13.76
C ALA A 114 -6.63 -12.39 13.93
N LEU A 115 -7.31 -13.13 13.07
CA LEU A 115 -8.75 -13.35 13.14
C LEU A 115 -9.15 -14.07 14.42
N LEU A 116 -8.50 -15.19 14.77
CA LEU A 116 -8.79 -15.91 16.01
C LEU A 116 -8.48 -15.07 17.26
N GLN A 117 -7.48 -14.19 17.19
CA GLN A 117 -7.18 -13.20 18.23
C GLN A 117 -8.27 -12.13 18.34
N GLN A 118 -8.85 -11.65 17.23
CA GLN A 118 -9.98 -10.72 17.24
C GLN A 118 -11.25 -11.39 17.80
N VAL A 119 -11.54 -12.61 17.37
CA VAL A 119 -12.63 -13.44 17.90
C VAL A 119 -12.50 -13.60 19.42
N ALA A 120 -11.31 -13.94 19.93
CA ALA A 120 -11.08 -14.07 21.36
C ALA A 120 -11.26 -12.74 22.13
N MET A 121 -10.87 -11.59 21.55
CA MET A 121 -11.16 -10.27 22.14
C MET A 121 -12.66 -9.98 22.18
N PHE A 122 -13.42 -10.31 21.12
CA PHE A 122 -14.88 -10.17 21.08
C PHE A 122 -15.59 -11.06 22.12
N GLU A 123 -15.13 -12.31 22.26
CA GLU A 123 -15.62 -13.24 23.30
C GLU A 123 -15.19 -12.81 24.72
N GLY A 124 -14.29 -11.83 24.85
CA GLY A 124 -13.73 -11.37 26.11
C GLY A 124 -12.68 -12.32 26.71
N ASP A 125 -12.25 -13.36 26.00
CA ASP A 125 -11.16 -14.26 26.39
C ASP A 125 -9.80 -13.61 26.07
N THR A 126 -9.37 -12.74 26.98
CA THR A 126 -8.09 -12.03 26.88
C THR A 126 -6.89 -12.97 26.97
N ALA A 127 -7.02 -14.14 27.59
CA ALA A 127 -5.94 -15.13 27.68
C ALA A 127 -5.69 -15.79 26.32
N THR A 128 -6.75 -16.24 25.65
CA THR A 128 -6.68 -16.77 24.28
C THR A 128 -6.28 -15.70 23.27
N ALA A 129 -6.72 -14.44 23.44
CA ALA A 129 -6.27 -13.33 22.61
C ALA A 129 -4.75 -13.09 22.73
N VAL A 130 -4.19 -13.09 23.95
CA VAL A 130 -2.73 -12.99 24.16
C VAL A 130 -1.99 -14.21 23.57
N LYS A 131 -2.56 -15.41 23.65
CA LYS A 131 -1.98 -16.61 23.02
C LYS A 131 -1.84 -16.44 21.50
N TYR A 132 -2.89 -16.04 20.80
CA TYR A 132 -2.82 -15.83 19.35
C TYR A 132 -1.96 -14.61 18.98
N ALA A 133 -1.95 -13.55 19.79
CA ALA A 133 -1.04 -12.42 19.59
C ALA A 133 0.45 -12.83 19.72
N ASN A 134 0.77 -13.84 20.55
CA ASN A 134 2.11 -14.43 20.56
C ASN A 134 2.40 -15.22 19.28
N MET A 135 1.46 -16.06 18.81
CA MET A 135 1.64 -16.80 17.55
C MET A 135 1.88 -15.88 16.35
N VAL A 136 1.12 -14.78 16.27
CA VAL A 136 1.36 -13.68 15.31
C VAL A 136 2.77 -13.11 15.45
N ARG A 137 3.15 -12.70 16.66
CA ARG A 137 4.48 -12.13 16.94
C ARG A 137 5.61 -13.11 16.60
N ASP A 138 5.41 -14.40 16.79
CA ASP A 138 6.46 -15.38 16.59
C ASP A 138 6.69 -15.61 15.07
N LEU A 139 5.65 -15.47 14.23
CA LEU A 139 5.73 -15.39 12.76
C LEU A 139 6.29 -14.06 12.23
N GLU A 140 6.25 -12.99 13.02
CA GLU A 140 6.69 -11.66 12.61
C GLU A 140 8.22 -11.55 12.49
N THR A 141 8.74 -10.91 11.44
CA THR A 141 10.19 -10.88 11.13
C THR A 141 10.77 -9.46 11.02
N LYS A 142 9.96 -8.42 10.76
CA LYS A 142 10.39 -7.02 10.95
C LYS A 142 10.51 -6.79 12.44
N GLU A 143 11.73 -6.54 12.88
CA GLU A 143 12.03 -6.40 14.31
C GLU A 143 11.15 -5.35 15.01
N SER A 144 10.86 -4.22 14.34
CA SER A 144 9.95 -3.18 14.82
C SER A 144 8.54 -3.71 15.13
N LYS A 145 7.93 -4.43 14.19
CA LYS A 145 6.61 -5.04 14.32
C LYS A 145 6.61 -6.17 15.34
N LYS A 146 7.67 -6.99 15.36
CA LYS A 146 7.82 -8.08 16.33
C LYS A 146 7.83 -7.56 17.76
N LEU A 147 8.52 -6.45 18.01
CA LEU A 147 8.58 -5.80 19.31
C LEU A 147 7.23 -5.15 19.70
N MET A 148 6.49 -4.58 18.74
CA MET A 148 5.19 -3.93 18.97
C MET A 148 3.99 -4.88 19.00
N SER A 149 4.11 -6.08 18.45
CA SER A 149 2.99 -7.03 18.30
C SER A 149 2.42 -7.48 19.66
N GLY A 150 1.09 -7.37 19.77
CA GLY A 150 0.33 -7.72 20.96
C GLY A 150 0.52 -6.81 22.18
N GLN A 151 1.29 -5.71 22.13
CA GLN A 151 1.55 -4.88 23.32
C GLN A 151 0.28 -4.23 23.90
N MET A 152 -0.60 -3.72 23.04
CA MET A 152 -1.92 -3.22 23.41
C MET A 152 -2.78 -4.33 24.03
N ILE A 153 -2.78 -5.52 23.45
CA ILE A 153 -3.60 -6.66 23.90
C ILE A 153 -3.17 -7.13 25.29
N ARG A 154 -1.86 -7.18 25.56
CA ARG A 154 -1.31 -7.45 26.90
C ARG A 154 -1.76 -6.40 27.92
N ALA A 155 -1.73 -5.12 27.56
CA ALA A 155 -2.18 -4.04 28.43
C ALA A 155 -3.70 -4.09 28.70
N TYR A 156 -4.50 -4.39 27.68
CA TYR A 156 -5.94 -4.61 27.83
C TYR A 156 -6.25 -5.82 28.72
N ALA A 157 -5.53 -6.93 28.53
CA ALA A 157 -5.68 -8.15 29.32
C ALA A 157 -5.37 -7.92 30.81
N ALA A 158 -4.31 -7.16 31.12
CA ALA A 158 -3.98 -6.75 32.49
C ALA A 158 -5.06 -5.83 33.08
N ALA A 159 -5.45 -4.79 32.34
CA ALA A 159 -6.44 -3.81 32.76
C ALA A 159 -7.81 -4.43 33.09
N LYS A 160 -8.24 -5.46 32.34
CA LYS A 160 -9.48 -6.21 32.62
C LYS A 160 -9.50 -6.87 34.01
N GLY A 161 -8.34 -7.15 34.60
CA GLY A 161 -8.23 -7.62 35.99
C GLY A 161 -8.46 -6.53 37.04
N ALA A 162 -8.27 -5.25 36.68
CA ALA A 162 -8.45 -4.10 37.57
C ALA A 162 -9.86 -3.48 37.53
N GLY A 163 -10.66 -3.76 36.49
CA GLY A 163 -12.03 -3.27 36.39
C GLY A 163 -12.64 -3.44 35.00
N ALA A 164 -13.86 -2.89 34.82
CA ALA A 164 -14.50 -2.82 33.51
C ALA A 164 -13.84 -1.73 32.63
N PRO A 165 -13.78 -1.89 31.30
CA PRO A 165 -13.27 -0.88 30.37
C PRO A 165 -13.90 0.50 30.59
N GLY A 166 -13.07 1.55 30.59
CA GLY A 166 -13.52 2.94 30.82
C GLY A 166 -13.73 3.32 32.30
N THR A 167 -13.54 2.40 33.25
CA THR A 167 -13.41 2.77 34.67
C THR A 167 -12.03 3.38 34.94
N PRO A 168 -11.89 4.29 35.94
CA PRO A 168 -10.58 4.87 36.29
C PRO A 168 -9.52 3.82 36.66
N ALA A 169 -9.92 2.71 37.29
CA ALA A 169 -9.02 1.60 37.63
C ALA A 169 -8.50 0.86 36.39
N PHE A 170 -9.39 0.51 35.46
CA PHE A 170 -9.00 -0.08 34.18
C PHE A 170 -8.11 0.87 33.37
N ASP A 171 -8.49 2.14 33.28
CA ASP A 171 -7.77 3.14 32.48
C ASP A 171 -6.36 3.41 33.03
N ALA A 172 -6.20 3.45 34.35
CA ALA A 172 -4.90 3.57 35.00
C ALA A 172 -4.03 2.33 34.75
N GLU A 173 -4.56 1.12 34.96
CA GLU A 173 -3.82 -0.13 34.74
C GLU A 173 -3.43 -0.32 33.27
N PHE A 174 -4.34 0.01 32.34
CA PHE A 174 -4.06 -0.03 30.90
C PHE A 174 -2.89 0.89 30.54
N LYS A 175 -2.91 2.15 31.00
CA LYS A 175 -1.82 3.10 30.72
C LYS A 175 -0.50 2.65 31.36
N ASN A 176 -0.54 2.23 32.61
CA ASN A 176 0.65 1.78 33.35
C ASN A 176 1.30 0.57 32.67
N THR A 177 0.53 -0.48 32.37
CA THR A 177 1.06 -1.69 31.73
C THR A 177 1.48 -1.43 30.28
N LEU A 178 0.72 -0.64 29.49
CA LEU A 178 1.16 -0.28 28.13
C LEU A 178 2.47 0.52 28.15
N LYS A 179 2.57 1.53 29.03
CA LYS A 179 3.76 2.37 29.17
C LYS A 179 4.98 1.54 29.60
N LYS A 180 4.82 0.68 30.60
CA LYS A 180 5.86 -0.25 31.08
C LYS A 180 6.34 -1.18 29.96
N ASN A 181 5.42 -1.82 29.25
CA ASN A 181 5.76 -2.79 28.19
C ASN A 181 6.49 -2.13 27.03
N VAL A 182 6.04 -0.93 26.61
CA VAL A 182 6.57 -0.24 25.43
C VAL A 182 7.86 0.52 25.75
N ALA A 183 7.98 1.15 26.92
CA ALA A 183 9.20 1.85 27.34
C ALA A 183 10.39 0.90 27.57
N ALA A 184 10.13 -0.41 27.76
CA ALA A 184 11.15 -1.45 27.83
C ALA A 184 11.65 -1.93 26.44
N LEU A 185 11.01 -1.50 25.34
CA LEU A 185 11.46 -1.84 23.99
C LEU A 185 12.60 -0.92 23.55
N PRO A 186 13.47 -1.34 22.62
CA PRO A 186 14.40 -0.45 21.94
C PRO A 186 13.63 0.62 21.13
N ILE A 187 13.35 1.77 21.74
CA ILE A 187 12.46 2.81 21.15
C ILE A 187 12.91 3.22 19.75
N GLU A 188 14.23 3.36 19.52
CA GLU A 188 14.77 3.66 18.18
C GLU A 188 14.43 2.63 17.11
N LYS A 189 14.14 1.37 17.48
CA LYS A 189 13.72 0.33 16.52
C LYS A 189 12.22 0.38 16.25
N VAL A 190 11.41 0.72 17.26
CA VAL A 190 9.93 0.70 17.18
C VAL A 190 9.29 2.07 16.90
N ARG A 191 10.09 3.15 16.81
CA ARG A 191 9.63 4.54 16.63
C ARG A 191 8.60 4.72 15.52
N GLU A 192 8.82 4.17 14.32
CA GLU A 192 7.87 4.29 13.19
C GLU A 192 6.51 3.67 13.54
N GLU A 193 6.50 2.45 14.09
CA GLU A 193 5.28 1.74 14.47
C GLU A 193 4.54 2.45 15.62
N LEU A 194 5.27 3.03 16.58
CA LEU A 194 4.71 3.87 17.65
C LEU A 194 4.09 5.16 17.13
N THR A 195 4.82 5.88 16.28
CA THR A 195 4.37 7.10 15.61
C THR A 195 3.10 6.82 14.80
N SER A 196 3.12 5.77 13.98
CA SER A 196 1.99 5.37 13.16
C SER A 196 0.80 4.99 14.04
N ALA A 197 0.99 4.13 15.04
CA ALA A 197 -0.09 3.70 15.95
C ALA A 197 -0.67 4.87 16.78
N ARG A 198 0.15 5.85 17.18
CA ARG A 198 -0.30 7.10 17.81
C ARG A 198 -1.19 7.91 16.88
N GLY A 199 -0.75 8.15 15.64
CA GLY A 199 -1.53 8.86 14.62
C GLY A 199 -2.86 8.18 14.33
N ARG A 200 -2.87 6.84 14.18
CA ARG A 200 -4.10 6.03 14.03
C ARG A 200 -5.07 6.27 15.19
N ALA A 201 -4.59 6.15 16.43
CA ALA A 201 -5.39 6.29 17.63
C ALA A 201 -5.94 7.71 17.89
N GLN A 202 -5.43 8.73 17.19
CA GLN A 202 -5.93 10.12 17.26
C GLN A 202 -7.07 10.43 16.29
N ILE A 203 -7.29 9.61 15.25
CA ILE A 203 -8.24 9.90 14.16
C ILE A 203 -9.39 8.90 14.06
N VAL A 204 -9.19 7.65 14.47
CA VAL A 204 -10.26 6.64 14.46
C VAL A 204 -11.32 6.99 15.49
N ASN A 205 -12.57 7.04 15.04
CA ASN A 205 -13.74 7.32 15.88
C ASN A 205 -14.96 6.52 15.40
N LYS A 206 -16.03 6.52 16.18
CA LYS A 206 -17.24 5.74 15.90
C LYS A 206 -17.91 6.13 14.57
N GLU A 207 -18.04 7.42 14.28
CA GLU A 207 -18.73 7.88 13.06
C GLU A 207 -17.94 7.52 11.81
N LEU A 208 -16.61 7.68 11.83
CA LEU A 208 -15.71 7.24 10.76
C LEU A 208 -15.81 5.73 10.50
N LEU A 209 -15.83 4.91 11.56
CA LEU A 209 -15.98 3.46 11.44
C LEU A 209 -17.35 3.06 10.88
N MET A 210 -18.43 3.57 11.48
CA MET A 210 -19.80 3.25 11.06
C MET A 210 -20.14 3.78 9.67
N GLY A 211 -19.58 4.94 9.28
CA GLY A 211 -19.72 5.52 7.95
C GLY A 211 -18.99 4.73 6.88
N SER A 212 -17.74 4.31 7.13
CA SER A 212 -16.99 3.45 6.21
C SER A 212 -17.67 2.09 6.01
N ILE A 213 -18.12 1.43 7.09
CA ILE A 213 -18.89 0.18 6.99
C ILE A 213 -20.17 0.39 6.15
N ALA A 214 -20.91 1.47 6.39
CA ALA A 214 -22.14 1.75 5.68
C ALA A 214 -21.93 2.02 4.18
N GLY A 215 -20.93 2.82 3.81
CA GLY A 215 -20.64 3.12 2.41
C GLY A 215 -20.09 1.94 1.62
N GLN A 216 -19.37 1.02 2.28
CA GLN A 216 -18.56 0.02 1.60
C GLN A 216 -19.09 -1.42 1.71
N LEU A 217 -19.87 -1.75 2.75
CA LEU A 217 -20.42 -3.10 2.94
C LEU A 217 -21.95 -3.15 2.73
N ASP A 218 -22.71 -2.12 3.11
CA ASP A 218 -24.18 -2.17 2.95
C ASP A 218 -24.63 -2.37 1.48
N PRO A 219 -24.01 -1.73 0.46
CA PRO A 219 -24.36 -1.98 -0.93
C PRO A 219 -24.00 -3.40 -1.40
N VAL A 220 -22.85 -3.92 -0.97
CA VAL A 220 -22.37 -5.27 -1.33
C VAL A 220 -23.31 -6.33 -0.76
N VAL A 221 -23.68 -6.19 0.52
CA VAL A 221 -24.65 -7.07 1.20
C VAL A 221 -26.02 -7.04 0.53
N ALA A 222 -26.48 -5.87 0.10
CA ALA A 222 -27.74 -5.73 -0.63
C ALA A 222 -27.70 -6.40 -2.01
N GLN A 223 -26.58 -6.29 -2.75
CA GLN A 223 -26.40 -6.93 -4.07
C GLN A 223 -26.21 -8.45 -3.98
N GLN A 224 -25.54 -8.94 -2.95
CA GLN A 224 -25.21 -10.36 -2.74
C GLN A 224 -26.26 -11.11 -1.90
N ASN A 225 -27.47 -10.57 -1.72
CA ASN A 225 -28.56 -11.17 -0.92
C ASN A 225 -28.12 -11.60 0.50
N GLY A 226 -27.31 -10.78 1.17
CA GLY A 226 -26.79 -11.07 2.51
C GLY A 226 -25.49 -11.87 2.54
N VAL A 227 -24.99 -12.39 1.41
CA VAL A 227 -23.78 -13.21 1.35
C VAL A 227 -22.51 -12.36 1.38
N LEU A 228 -21.53 -12.80 2.18
CA LEU A 228 -20.22 -12.20 2.37
C LEU A 228 -19.11 -13.23 2.17
N SER A 229 -18.02 -12.85 1.52
CA SER A 229 -16.75 -13.58 1.57
C SER A 229 -16.11 -13.55 2.97
N SER A 230 -15.18 -14.48 3.21
CA SER A 230 -14.32 -14.47 4.42
C SER A 230 -13.62 -13.14 4.67
N ASP A 231 -13.14 -12.45 3.64
CA ASP A 231 -12.42 -11.17 3.83
C ASP A 231 -13.36 -10.09 4.39
N LEU A 232 -14.57 -9.96 3.86
CA LEU A 232 -15.56 -9.01 4.36
C LEU A 232 -16.08 -9.42 5.75
N ALA A 233 -16.25 -10.72 5.99
CA ALA A 233 -16.66 -11.25 7.29
C ALA A 233 -15.61 -10.94 8.39
N ASN A 234 -14.32 -11.15 8.09
CA ASN A 234 -13.21 -10.78 8.97
C ASN A 234 -13.21 -9.27 9.26
N GLY A 235 -13.46 -8.46 8.23
CA GLY A 235 -13.61 -7.01 8.36
C GLY A 235 -14.72 -6.59 9.33
N LEU A 236 -15.88 -7.26 9.30
CA LEU A 236 -16.98 -7.01 10.25
C LEU A 236 -16.60 -7.39 11.69
N ILE A 237 -15.94 -8.54 11.91
CA ILE A 237 -15.46 -8.94 13.24
C ILE A 237 -14.46 -7.92 13.78
N GLY A 238 -13.48 -7.53 12.96
CA GLY A 238 -12.50 -6.49 13.30
C GLY A 238 -13.18 -5.16 13.67
N ALA A 239 -14.15 -4.71 12.87
CA ALA A 239 -14.92 -3.50 13.15
C ALA A 239 -15.67 -3.58 14.48
N ARG A 240 -16.29 -4.73 14.82
CA ARG A 240 -17.00 -4.89 16.09
C ARG A 240 -16.06 -4.91 17.29
N VAL A 241 -14.92 -5.60 17.17
CA VAL A 241 -13.86 -5.56 18.18
C VAL A 241 -13.38 -4.13 18.38
N THR A 242 -13.18 -3.37 17.31
CA THR A 242 -12.75 -1.98 17.43
C THR A 242 -13.80 -1.10 18.13
N LEU A 243 -15.07 -1.26 17.80
CA LEU A 243 -16.17 -0.53 18.43
C LEU A 243 -16.24 -0.77 19.95
N ASP A 244 -16.26 -2.04 20.36
CA ASP A 244 -16.52 -2.44 21.75
C ASP A 244 -15.24 -2.40 22.63
N THR A 245 -14.07 -2.65 22.03
CA THR A 245 -12.82 -2.92 22.75
C THR A 245 -11.76 -1.83 22.54
N MET A 246 -11.56 -1.35 21.32
CA MET A 246 -10.41 -0.50 20.97
C MET A 246 -10.70 0.99 21.09
N LEU A 247 -11.86 1.47 20.63
CA LEU A 247 -12.27 2.88 20.74
C LEU A 247 -12.16 3.42 22.18
N PRO A 248 -12.59 2.69 23.24
CA PRO A 248 -12.42 3.16 24.61
C PRO A 248 -10.97 3.40 25.02
N VAL A 249 -10.00 2.66 24.48
CA VAL A 249 -8.59 2.74 24.87
C VAL A 249 -7.72 3.59 23.94
N MET A 250 -8.11 3.80 22.68
CA MET A 250 -7.36 4.59 21.69
C MET A 250 -6.84 5.95 22.22
N PRO A 251 -7.63 6.81 22.89
CA PRO A 251 -7.13 8.08 23.41
C PRO A 251 -5.97 7.90 24.41
N LYS A 252 -6.05 6.87 25.26
CA LYS A 252 -5.02 6.51 26.24
C LYS A 252 -3.78 5.89 25.59
N MET A 253 -3.94 5.20 24.45
CA MET A 253 -2.81 4.75 23.64
C MET A 253 -2.07 5.93 23.01
N ALA A 254 -2.80 6.90 22.45
CA ALA A 254 -2.21 8.10 21.86
C ALA A 254 -1.46 8.96 22.88
N GLU A 255 -1.98 9.03 24.12
CA GLU A 255 -1.31 9.63 25.29
C GLU A 255 0.01 8.90 25.58
N VAL A 256 -0.03 7.60 25.90
CA VAL A 256 1.15 6.81 26.29
C VAL A 256 2.23 6.79 25.19
N TYR A 257 1.84 6.61 23.92
CA TYR A 257 2.80 6.64 22.81
C TYR A 257 3.37 8.05 22.60
N GLY A 258 2.59 9.11 22.82
CA GLY A 258 3.06 10.49 22.79
C GLY A 258 4.11 10.76 23.87
N GLU A 259 3.86 10.33 25.12
CA GLU A 259 4.82 10.44 26.22
C GLU A 259 6.14 9.72 25.92
N ILE A 260 6.07 8.50 25.39
CA ILE A 260 7.26 7.69 25.09
C ILE A 260 8.07 8.31 23.94
N LEU A 261 7.40 8.82 22.89
CA LEU A 261 8.06 9.51 21.79
C LEU A 261 8.69 10.83 22.25
N ALA A 262 8.02 11.60 23.11
CA ALA A 262 8.55 12.85 23.67
C ALA A 262 9.74 12.62 24.62
N ALA A 263 9.70 11.56 25.43
CA ALA A 263 10.79 11.17 26.32
C ALA A 263 12.03 10.62 25.57
N ASN A 264 11.87 10.26 24.30
CA ASN A 264 12.95 9.76 23.44
C ASN A 264 13.00 10.61 22.15
N PRO A 265 13.55 11.85 22.18
CA PRO A 265 13.49 12.77 21.04
C PRO A 265 14.47 12.45 19.90
N THR A 266 15.30 11.41 20.02
CA THR A 266 16.36 11.11 19.05
C THR A 266 15.79 10.76 17.68
N GLN A 267 16.11 11.60 16.69
CA GLN A 267 15.93 11.29 15.28
C GLN A 267 17.17 10.55 14.78
N ARG A 268 16.98 9.42 14.08
CA ARG A 268 18.09 8.74 13.39
C ARG A 268 18.72 9.71 12.39
N ALA A 269 20.05 9.70 12.27
CA ALA A 269 20.75 10.57 11.32
C ALA A 269 20.27 10.31 9.88
N ASP A 270 20.06 11.38 9.12
CA ASP A 270 19.75 11.28 7.69
C ASP A 270 20.98 10.77 6.92
N THR A 271 20.87 9.54 6.44
CA THR A 271 21.87 8.86 5.61
C THR A 271 21.51 8.91 4.13
N TRP A 272 20.29 9.30 3.78
CA TRP A 272 19.78 9.33 2.42
C TRP A 272 20.15 10.62 1.69
N THR A 273 19.80 11.78 2.26
CA THR A 273 20.00 13.08 1.60
C THR A 273 21.47 13.34 1.21
N PRO A 274 22.49 12.96 2.01
CA PRO A 274 23.90 13.10 1.61
C PRO A 274 24.33 12.26 0.39
N THR A 275 23.52 11.29 -0.04
CA THR A 275 23.79 10.46 -1.24
C THR A 275 23.18 11.03 -2.52
N LEU A 276 22.31 12.05 -2.42
CA LEU A 276 21.67 12.67 -3.58
C LEU A 276 22.67 13.48 -4.41
N VAL A 277 22.41 13.55 -5.72
CA VAL A 277 23.24 14.28 -6.68
C VAL A 277 22.35 15.21 -7.51
N THR A 278 22.73 16.48 -7.57
CA THR A 278 22.22 17.44 -8.56
C THR A 278 23.25 17.58 -9.67
N ILE A 279 22.85 17.32 -10.92
CA ILE A 279 23.72 17.55 -12.08
C ILE A 279 23.63 19.03 -12.46
N PRO A 280 24.76 19.76 -12.62
CA PRO A 280 24.74 21.13 -13.12
C PRO A 280 24.14 21.22 -14.53
N PRO A 281 23.35 22.26 -14.86
CA PRO A 281 22.85 22.47 -16.22
C PRO A 281 23.95 22.63 -17.28
N THR A 282 25.17 22.98 -16.86
CA THR A 282 26.37 23.11 -17.69
C THR A 282 27.13 21.80 -17.92
N ALA A 283 26.70 20.68 -17.32
CA ALA A 283 27.33 19.39 -17.53
C ALA A 283 27.16 18.89 -18.98
N ALA A 284 28.08 18.05 -19.44
CA ALA A 284 28.03 17.45 -20.78
C ALA A 284 27.03 16.26 -20.85
N GLY A 285 25.76 16.52 -20.51
CA GLY A 285 24.68 15.53 -20.55
C GLY A 285 23.86 15.57 -21.84
N LYS A 286 23.06 14.52 -22.08
CA LYS A 286 22.01 14.48 -23.12
C LYS A 286 20.63 14.40 -22.47
N PRO A 287 19.58 15.01 -23.06
CA PRO A 287 18.21 14.82 -22.62
C PRO A 287 17.82 13.34 -22.55
N VAL A 288 17.03 12.97 -21.54
CA VAL A 288 16.55 11.61 -21.31
C VAL A 288 15.06 11.66 -21.03
N THR A 289 14.27 11.04 -21.90
CA THR A 289 12.83 10.91 -21.70
C THR A 289 12.52 9.89 -20.59
N ILE A 290 11.81 10.36 -19.56
CA ILE A 290 11.33 9.59 -18.42
C ILE A 290 9.80 9.56 -18.49
N ALA A 291 9.21 8.40 -18.74
CA ALA A 291 7.76 8.27 -18.66
C ALA A 291 7.31 8.07 -17.21
N VAL A 292 6.33 8.85 -16.78
CA VAL A 292 5.63 8.69 -15.50
C VAL A 292 4.30 8.01 -15.82
N TRP A 293 4.30 6.67 -15.74
CA TRP A 293 3.12 5.85 -16.00
C TRP A 293 2.33 5.72 -14.71
N ASP A 294 1.38 6.63 -14.50
CA ASP A 294 0.81 6.92 -13.18
C ASP A 294 -0.58 7.58 -13.26
N SER A 295 -1.08 8.19 -12.18
CA SER A 295 -2.41 8.81 -12.11
C SER A 295 -2.56 10.13 -12.87
N GLY A 296 -1.45 10.69 -13.36
CA GLY A 296 -1.41 11.90 -14.19
C GLY A 296 -0.49 12.99 -13.65
N VAL A 297 -0.07 13.92 -14.51
CA VAL A 297 0.98 14.91 -14.21
C VAL A 297 0.53 16.33 -14.60
N ASP A 298 0.71 17.29 -13.69
CA ASP A 298 0.55 18.72 -13.95
C ASP A 298 1.76 19.24 -14.75
N MET A 299 1.74 18.96 -16.06
CA MET A 299 2.83 19.26 -16.99
C MET A 299 3.30 20.73 -16.99
N PRO A 300 2.44 21.75 -16.80
CA PRO A 300 2.86 23.14 -16.61
C PRO A 300 3.85 23.43 -15.48
N ILE A 301 4.08 22.50 -14.54
CA ILE A 301 5.18 22.58 -13.57
C ILE A 301 6.52 22.31 -14.28
N PHE A 302 6.57 21.27 -15.12
CA PHE A 302 7.76 20.78 -15.80
C PHE A 302 8.11 21.57 -17.06
N GLU A 303 7.14 22.19 -17.71
CA GLU A 303 7.39 23.20 -18.75
C GLU A 303 8.25 24.35 -18.21
N LYS A 304 7.86 24.90 -17.05
CA LYS A 304 8.54 26.02 -16.39
C LYS A 304 9.96 25.68 -15.93
N THR A 305 10.26 24.41 -15.66
CA THR A 305 11.63 23.95 -15.34
C THR A 305 12.43 23.51 -16.57
N GLY A 306 11.85 23.53 -17.78
CA GLY A 306 12.47 23.01 -19.00
C GLY A 306 12.63 21.48 -19.01
N GLN A 307 11.85 20.78 -18.18
CA GLN A 307 11.88 19.33 -17.98
C GLN A 307 10.66 18.60 -18.55
N ALA A 308 9.70 19.27 -19.18
CA ALA A 308 8.65 18.58 -19.92
C ALA A 308 9.24 17.90 -21.18
N TRP A 309 8.76 16.70 -21.50
CA TRP A 309 8.83 16.16 -22.86
C TRP A 309 7.72 16.79 -23.70
N THR A 310 7.96 16.97 -25.00
CA THR A 310 6.98 17.54 -25.93
C THR A 310 6.97 16.71 -27.20
N ASN A 311 5.79 16.27 -27.67
CA ASN A 311 5.64 15.71 -29.01
C ASN A 311 5.77 16.88 -30.02
N PRO A 312 6.83 16.93 -30.86
CA PRO A 312 7.03 18.04 -31.79
C PRO A 312 6.08 18.00 -33.01
N ARG A 313 5.22 16.97 -33.10
CA ARG A 313 4.27 16.77 -34.20
C ARG A 313 2.83 17.10 -33.83
N GLU A 314 2.56 17.36 -32.55
CA GLU A 314 1.22 17.67 -32.02
C GLU A 314 1.08 19.12 -31.59
N THR A 315 -0.14 19.66 -31.72
CA THR A 315 -0.52 20.96 -31.20
C THR A 315 -1.89 20.86 -30.53
N VAL A 316 -2.11 21.59 -29.42
CA VAL A 316 -3.41 21.56 -28.71
C VAL A 316 -4.48 22.25 -29.57
N ASN A 317 -5.18 21.48 -30.40
CA ASN A 317 -6.12 21.95 -31.41
C ASN A 317 -7.39 21.07 -31.53
N GLY A 318 -7.45 19.95 -30.80
CA GLY A 318 -8.58 19.00 -30.79
C GLY A 318 -8.50 17.90 -31.84
N ASN A 319 -7.37 17.74 -32.53
CA ASN A 319 -7.12 16.71 -33.53
C ASN A 319 -5.93 15.81 -33.12
N ASP A 320 -5.70 14.77 -33.91
CA ASP A 320 -4.53 13.89 -33.89
C ASP A 320 -3.67 14.32 -35.10
N ASP A 321 -2.74 15.25 -34.87
CA ASP A 321 -1.98 15.91 -35.94
C ASP A 321 -1.01 14.91 -36.62
N ASP A 322 -0.44 13.98 -35.85
CA ASP A 322 0.57 13.02 -36.30
C ASP A 322 0.02 11.62 -36.66
N ASN A 323 -1.28 11.42 -36.48
CA ASN A 323 -2.07 10.23 -36.81
C ASN A 323 -1.63 8.96 -36.04
N ASN A 324 -1.23 9.12 -34.78
CA ASN A 324 -0.87 8.02 -33.88
C ASN A 324 -2.07 7.40 -33.13
N GLY A 325 -3.26 7.99 -33.30
CA GLY A 325 -4.51 7.59 -32.68
C GLY A 325 -4.73 8.15 -31.28
N TYR A 326 -3.99 9.15 -30.84
CA TYR A 326 -4.20 9.95 -29.63
C TYR A 326 -4.42 11.41 -30.06
N VAL A 327 -5.30 12.14 -29.37
CA VAL A 327 -5.62 13.54 -29.69
C VAL A 327 -4.86 14.44 -28.72
N ASP A 328 -4.28 15.52 -29.23
CA ASP A 328 -3.53 16.52 -28.46
C ASP A 328 -2.44 15.94 -27.52
N ASP A 329 -1.74 14.85 -27.89
CA ASP A 329 -0.76 14.14 -27.01
C ASP A 329 0.59 14.89 -26.78
N VAL A 330 0.54 16.22 -26.84
CA VAL A 330 1.66 17.17 -26.74
C VAL A 330 2.64 16.85 -25.61
N HIS A 331 2.20 16.30 -24.48
CA HIS A 331 3.05 15.93 -23.34
C HIS A 331 2.98 14.44 -22.94
N GLY A 332 2.40 13.60 -23.79
CA GLY A 332 2.11 12.19 -23.53
C GLY A 332 0.62 11.88 -23.56
N ILE A 333 0.26 10.70 -23.06
CA ILE A 333 -1.01 10.03 -23.36
C ILE A 333 -1.84 9.76 -22.12
N ALA A 334 -3.16 9.65 -22.27
CA ALA A 334 -4.06 9.31 -21.17
C ALA A 334 -5.17 8.33 -21.57
N TYR A 335 -5.62 7.58 -20.56
CA TYR A 335 -6.74 6.67 -20.63
C TYR A 335 -7.77 7.00 -19.55
N ASP A 336 -9.05 6.72 -19.78
CA ASP A 336 -10.14 6.81 -18.80
C ASP A 336 -10.32 5.49 -18.00
N LEU A 337 -11.38 5.38 -17.19
CA LEU A 337 -11.71 4.17 -16.43
C LEU A 337 -12.09 2.96 -17.31
N ARG A 338 -12.47 3.18 -18.57
CA ARG A 338 -12.83 2.15 -19.55
C ARG A 338 -11.63 1.72 -20.41
N ASN A 339 -10.46 2.31 -20.17
CA ASN A 339 -9.27 2.27 -21.04
C ASN A 339 -9.56 2.81 -22.45
N ASP A 340 -10.50 3.74 -22.58
CA ASP A 340 -10.67 4.54 -23.79
C ASP A 340 -9.70 5.73 -23.74
N LYS A 341 -9.12 6.11 -24.90
CA LYS A 341 -8.11 7.16 -25.00
C LYS A 341 -8.73 8.54 -24.81
N VAL A 342 -8.03 9.42 -24.10
CA VAL A 342 -8.47 10.80 -23.78
C VAL A 342 -7.26 11.74 -23.72
N PRO A 343 -7.42 13.05 -23.96
CA PRO A 343 -6.29 13.98 -24.07
C PRO A 343 -5.72 14.46 -22.72
N GLU A 344 -6.49 14.39 -21.62
CA GLU A 344 -6.05 15.03 -20.37
C GLU A 344 -4.99 14.20 -19.63
N VAL A 345 -3.72 14.61 -19.71
CA VAL A 345 -2.61 13.91 -19.03
C VAL A 345 -2.58 14.09 -17.50
N LEU A 346 -3.38 15.00 -16.94
CA LEU A 346 -3.64 15.15 -15.50
C LEU A 346 -5.01 14.53 -15.18
N HIS A 347 -5.18 13.94 -13.99
CA HIS A 347 -6.49 13.45 -13.55
C HIS A 347 -7.48 14.62 -13.38
N PRO A 348 -8.74 14.52 -13.81
CA PRO A 348 -9.70 15.60 -13.64
C PRO A 348 -10.04 15.77 -12.15
N ILE A 349 -10.16 17.01 -11.68
CA ILE A 349 -10.57 17.34 -10.30
C ILE A 349 -12.00 17.89 -10.22
N SER A 350 -12.73 17.89 -11.35
CA SER A 350 -14.07 18.49 -11.49
C SER A 350 -15.16 17.80 -10.65
N GLU A 351 -14.95 16.55 -10.24
CA GLU A 351 -15.88 15.81 -9.37
C GLU A 351 -15.70 16.07 -7.86
N LEU A 352 -14.71 16.89 -7.47
CA LEU A 352 -14.40 17.14 -6.06
C LEU A 352 -15.52 17.95 -5.40
N LYS A 353 -16.17 17.37 -4.38
CA LYS A 353 -17.32 17.98 -3.69
C LYS A 353 -16.87 19.04 -2.69
N SER A 354 -15.74 18.81 -2.05
CA SER A 354 -15.11 19.73 -1.09
C SER A 354 -14.22 20.78 -1.77
N PRO A 355 -14.07 22.00 -1.20
CA PRO A 355 -13.13 22.99 -1.73
C PRO A 355 -11.70 22.46 -1.80
N LEU A 356 -11.02 22.64 -2.94
CA LEU A 356 -9.66 22.14 -3.15
C LEU A 356 -8.67 22.53 -2.02
N PRO A 357 -8.61 23.78 -1.50
CA PRO A 357 -7.71 24.13 -0.39
C PRO A 357 -8.01 23.39 0.92
N LEU A 358 -9.27 23.00 1.16
CA LEU A 358 -9.64 22.16 2.30
C LEU A 358 -9.11 20.75 2.13
N MET A 359 -9.16 20.20 0.91
CA MET A 359 -8.63 18.86 0.61
C MET A 359 -7.10 18.82 0.61
N GLU A 360 -6.42 19.86 0.10
CA GLU A 360 -4.97 20.03 0.26
C GLU A 360 -4.56 20.04 1.75
N GLY A 361 -5.27 20.85 2.57
CA GLY A 361 -5.02 20.97 4.00
C GLY A 361 -5.31 19.67 4.77
N ASN A 362 -6.44 19.01 4.48
CA ASN A 362 -6.80 17.73 5.07
C ASN A 362 -5.83 16.62 4.65
N MET A 363 -5.39 16.60 3.40
CA MET A 363 -4.37 15.66 2.93
C MET A 363 -3.07 15.88 3.70
N LYS A 364 -2.52 17.11 3.71
CA LYS A 364 -1.30 17.44 4.48
C LYS A 364 -1.45 17.06 5.95
N GLY A 365 -2.54 17.43 6.60
CA GLY A 365 -2.82 17.10 7.99
C GLY A 365 -2.86 15.60 8.27
N LEU A 366 -3.47 14.80 7.40
CA LEU A 366 -3.44 13.34 7.50
C LEU A 366 -2.01 12.78 7.35
N GLY A 367 -1.19 13.36 6.47
CA GLY A 367 0.22 13.02 6.34
C GLY A 367 1.02 13.31 7.60
N ASP A 368 0.89 14.53 8.13
CA ASP A 368 1.56 14.95 9.37
C ASP A 368 1.15 14.06 10.56
N VAL A 369 -0.14 13.75 10.71
CA VAL A 369 -0.65 12.79 11.71
C VAL A 369 -0.02 11.40 11.55
N GLN A 370 0.10 10.90 10.32
CA GLN A 370 0.72 9.59 10.03
C GLN A 370 2.22 9.56 10.34
N SER A 371 2.92 10.68 10.14
CA SER A 371 4.34 10.88 10.45
C SER A 371 4.60 11.34 11.90
N GLY A 372 3.56 11.55 12.71
CA GLY A 372 3.69 12.01 14.10
C GLY A 372 4.15 13.47 14.25
N ILE A 373 4.04 14.26 13.18
CA ILE A 373 4.33 15.69 13.17
C ILE A 373 3.14 16.43 13.81
N GLU A 374 3.43 17.29 14.76
CA GLU A 374 2.46 18.28 15.26
C GLU A 374 2.52 19.52 14.37
N SER A 375 1.41 19.86 13.72
CA SER A 375 1.29 20.98 12.81
C SER A 375 -0.12 21.59 12.86
N LYS A 376 -0.26 22.80 12.32
CA LYS A 376 -1.58 23.44 12.17
C LYS A 376 -2.52 22.61 11.31
N GLU A 377 -2.00 21.94 10.28
CA GLU A 377 -2.79 21.08 9.40
C GLU A 377 -3.16 19.75 10.08
N ALA A 378 -2.28 19.16 10.90
CA ALA A 378 -2.58 17.98 11.69
C ALA A 378 -3.71 18.24 12.70
N ASP A 379 -3.69 19.40 13.37
CA ASP A 379 -4.73 19.82 14.31
C ASP A 379 -6.04 20.20 13.63
N ALA A 380 -5.98 20.86 12.46
CA ALA A 380 -7.14 21.12 11.62
C ALA A 380 -7.80 19.81 11.15
N PHE A 381 -7.00 18.85 10.65
CA PHE A 381 -7.49 17.54 10.23
C PHE A 381 -8.10 16.73 11.39
N ARG A 382 -7.42 16.66 12.53
CA ARG A 382 -7.93 16.01 13.76
C ARG A 382 -9.23 16.65 14.26
N SER A 383 -9.42 17.96 14.03
CA SER A 383 -10.65 18.66 14.37
C SER A 383 -11.76 18.39 13.35
N TYR A 384 -11.44 18.43 12.06
CA TYR A 384 -12.37 18.18 10.95
C TYR A 384 -12.94 16.75 10.97
N ILE A 385 -12.09 15.73 11.18
CA ILE A 385 -12.53 14.33 11.30
C ILE A 385 -13.54 14.11 12.44
N LYS A 386 -13.52 14.94 13.49
CA LYS A 386 -14.46 14.87 14.63
C LYS A 386 -15.80 15.55 14.35
N THR A 387 -15.91 16.42 13.35
CA THR A 387 -17.17 17.08 12.99
C THR A 387 -17.94 16.33 11.89
N LEU A 388 -17.30 15.41 11.18
CA LEU A 388 -17.95 14.57 10.17
C LEU A 388 -19.00 13.65 10.79
N LYS A 389 -20.23 13.73 10.28
CA LYS A 389 -21.29 12.77 10.55
C LYS A 389 -21.16 11.54 9.66
N ARG A 390 -21.78 10.42 10.06
CA ARG A 390 -21.81 9.16 9.32
C ARG A 390 -22.08 9.31 7.81
N GLU A 391 -23.07 10.12 7.44
CA GLU A 391 -23.46 10.37 6.04
C GLU A 391 -22.45 11.20 5.23
N GLN A 392 -21.55 11.92 5.91
CA GLN A 392 -20.49 12.72 5.29
C GLN A 392 -19.19 11.94 5.10
N ILE A 393 -19.04 10.78 5.75
CA ILE A 393 -17.83 9.96 5.68
C ILE A 393 -17.53 9.50 4.25
N SER A 394 -18.45 8.82 3.57
CA SER A 394 -18.16 8.34 2.21
C SER A 394 -17.85 9.47 1.23
N PRO A 395 -18.61 10.58 1.14
CA PRO A 395 -18.22 11.72 0.30
C PRO A 395 -16.83 12.29 0.61
N PHE A 396 -16.45 12.38 1.88
CA PHE A 396 -15.13 12.85 2.29
C PHE A 396 -14.01 11.87 1.90
N LEU A 397 -14.27 10.56 2.00
CA LEU A 397 -13.33 9.52 1.60
C LEU A 397 -13.13 9.48 0.08
N GLU A 398 -14.21 9.66 -0.69
CA GLU A 398 -14.15 9.84 -2.14
C GLU A 398 -13.33 11.09 -2.53
N ASP A 399 -13.56 12.23 -1.87
CA ASP A 399 -12.80 13.47 -2.12
C ASP A 399 -11.31 13.31 -1.79
N LEU A 400 -10.96 12.61 -0.70
CA LEU A 400 -9.57 12.26 -0.38
C LEU A 400 -8.94 11.34 -1.44
N GLY A 401 -9.69 10.37 -1.95
CA GLY A 401 -9.26 9.47 -3.03
C GLY A 401 -9.01 10.23 -4.33
N LEU A 402 -9.94 11.11 -4.70
CA LEU A 402 -9.86 11.96 -5.88
C LEU A 402 -8.66 12.93 -5.82
N TYR A 403 -8.47 13.62 -4.68
CA TYR A 403 -7.28 14.46 -4.50
C TYR A 403 -5.99 13.63 -4.51
N GLY A 404 -6.03 12.39 -4.00
CA GLY A 404 -4.93 11.43 -4.11
C GLY A 404 -4.56 11.14 -5.56
N ASN A 405 -5.53 10.77 -6.40
CA ASN A 405 -5.32 10.53 -7.83
C ASN A 405 -4.85 11.79 -8.57
N TYR A 406 -5.40 12.96 -8.23
CA TYR A 406 -5.00 14.26 -8.80
C TYR A 406 -3.54 14.61 -8.50
N SER A 407 -3.08 14.36 -7.27
CA SER A 407 -1.76 14.81 -6.81
C SER A 407 -0.61 13.80 -7.02
N HIS A 408 -0.91 12.50 -7.06
CA HIS A 408 0.11 11.45 -6.97
C HIS A 408 1.12 11.42 -8.13
N GLY A 409 0.68 11.33 -9.39
CA GLY A 409 1.60 11.28 -10.53
C GLY A 409 2.46 12.54 -10.68
N THR A 410 1.94 13.71 -10.29
CA THR A 410 2.71 14.98 -10.24
C THR A 410 3.82 14.92 -9.19
N HIS A 411 3.54 14.33 -8.02
CA HIS A 411 4.52 14.11 -6.96
C HIS A 411 5.61 13.13 -7.38
N VAL A 412 5.21 12.02 -8.01
CA VAL A 412 6.11 11.02 -8.61
C VAL A 412 7.02 11.66 -9.67
N ALA A 413 6.45 12.48 -10.56
CA ALA A 413 7.20 13.18 -11.62
C ALA A 413 8.26 14.14 -11.06
N GLY A 414 7.93 14.89 -10.01
CA GLY A 414 8.87 15.78 -9.34
C GLY A 414 10.08 15.03 -8.77
N ILE A 415 9.86 13.91 -8.09
CA ILE A 415 10.95 13.04 -7.59
C ILE A 415 11.78 12.49 -8.75
N ALA A 416 11.14 12.11 -9.86
CA ALA A 416 11.81 11.55 -11.04
C ALA A 416 12.73 12.55 -11.77
N SER A 417 12.47 13.87 -11.67
CA SER A 417 13.27 14.94 -12.29
C SER A 417 14.16 15.74 -11.34
N GLU A 418 14.01 15.59 -10.01
CA GLU A 418 14.69 16.42 -8.99
C GLU A 418 16.22 16.42 -9.19
N GLY A 419 16.81 17.61 -9.32
CA GLY A 419 18.25 17.79 -9.61
C GLY A 419 18.74 17.20 -10.95
N ASN A 420 17.86 16.96 -11.93
CA ASN A 420 18.22 16.47 -13.27
C ASN A 420 17.77 17.44 -14.39
N PRO A 421 18.61 18.38 -14.86
CA PRO A 421 18.25 19.30 -15.94
C PRO A 421 18.06 18.61 -17.31
N PHE A 422 18.50 17.36 -17.44
CA PHE A 422 18.34 16.54 -18.64
C PHE A 422 17.07 15.69 -18.65
N ALA A 423 16.33 15.60 -17.54
CA ALA A 423 15.06 14.87 -17.53
C ALA A 423 14.04 15.50 -18.50
N ARG A 424 13.32 14.66 -19.25
CA ARG A 424 12.15 15.04 -20.06
C ARG A 424 10.98 14.17 -19.63
N ILE A 425 10.13 14.71 -18.76
CA ILE A 425 8.96 14.04 -18.18
C ILE A 425 7.89 13.91 -19.27
N LEU A 426 7.50 12.67 -19.55
CA LEU A 426 6.38 12.29 -20.40
C LEU A 426 5.30 11.70 -19.49
N ALA A 427 4.07 12.21 -19.59
CA ALA A 427 2.95 11.72 -18.79
C ALA A 427 2.27 10.52 -19.48
N ALA A 428 2.01 9.44 -18.74
CA ALA A 428 1.18 8.34 -19.21
C ALA A 428 0.11 8.05 -18.16
N ARG A 429 -1.10 8.61 -18.36
CA ARG A 429 -2.17 8.56 -17.36
C ARG A 429 -2.93 7.24 -17.40
N ILE A 430 -2.92 6.50 -16.30
CA ILE A 430 -3.96 5.53 -15.94
C ILE A 430 -4.98 6.27 -15.08
N THR A 431 -6.26 6.23 -15.45
CA THR A 431 -7.32 6.71 -14.55
C THR A 431 -7.63 5.63 -13.53
N PHE A 432 -7.60 6.01 -12.26
CA PHE A 432 -7.94 5.14 -11.13
C PHE A 432 -9.30 5.54 -10.58
N ASP A 433 -10.12 4.56 -10.20
CA ASP A 433 -11.40 4.83 -9.55
C ASP A 433 -11.17 5.29 -8.10
N PHE A 434 -12.03 6.18 -7.63
CA PHE A 434 -11.97 6.80 -6.30
C PHE A 434 -13.30 6.69 -5.54
N LYS A 435 -14.33 6.12 -6.17
CA LYS A 435 -15.61 5.83 -5.51
C LYS A 435 -15.49 4.57 -4.63
N GLU A 436 -16.30 4.51 -3.58
CA GLU A 436 -16.33 3.35 -2.68
C GLU A 436 -16.90 2.09 -3.37
N MET A 437 -17.87 2.30 -4.27
CA MET A 437 -18.42 1.28 -5.16
C MET A 437 -17.89 1.48 -6.59
N PRO A 438 -17.52 0.40 -7.32
CA PRO A 438 -16.86 0.52 -8.61
C PRO A 438 -17.75 1.18 -9.67
N GLN A 439 -17.22 2.18 -10.38
CA GLN A 439 -17.91 2.82 -11.51
C GLN A 439 -17.85 1.96 -12.78
N VAL A 440 -16.82 1.12 -12.90
CA VAL A 440 -16.62 0.17 -14.00
C VAL A 440 -16.32 -1.20 -13.40
N CYS A 441 -17.12 -2.19 -13.78
CA CYS A 441 -16.97 -3.56 -13.29
C CYS A 441 -16.00 -4.38 -14.17
N PRO A 442 -15.18 -5.28 -13.60
CA PRO A 442 -14.28 -6.12 -14.37
C PRO A 442 -15.04 -7.04 -15.34
N SER A 443 -14.56 -7.13 -16.57
CA SER A 443 -15.09 -8.00 -17.62
C SER A 443 -13.97 -8.46 -18.54
N GLU A 444 -14.19 -9.51 -19.32
CA GLU A 444 -13.17 -10.00 -20.26
C GLU A 444 -12.84 -8.96 -21.34
N GLU A 445 -13.83 -8.19 -21.79
CA GLU A 445 -13.63 -7.06 -22.70
C GLU A 445 -12.74 -5.98 -22.05
N MET A 446 -13.03 -5.61 -20.80
CA MET A 446 -12.26 -4.62 -20.04
C MET A 446 -10.81 -5.06 -19.80
N SER A 447 -10.58 -6.33 -19.47
CA SER A 447 -9.23 -6.87 -19.31
C SER A 447 -8.48 -6.96 -20.63
N ARG A 448 -9.17 -7.23 -21.76
CA ARG A 448 -8.58 -7.16 -23.11
C ARG A 448 -8.24 -5.72 -23.52
N LYS A 449 -9.11 -4.75 -23.24
CA LYS A 449 -8.80 -3.32 -23.41
C LYS A 449 -7.59 -2.90 -22.55
N THR A 450 -7.55 -3.30 -21.27
CA THR A 450 -6.40 -3.08 -20.36
C THR A 450 -5.10 -3.63 -20.95
N ALA A 451 -5.12 -4.87 -21.44
CA ALA A 451 -3.97 -5.52 -22.07
C ALA A 451 -3.51 -4.77 -23.34
N GLN A 452 -4.46 -4.32 -24.17
CA GLN A 452 -4.15 -3.56 -25.39
C GLN A 452 -3.60 -2.16 -25.06
N ALA A 453 -4.21 -1.44 -24.13
CA ALA A 453 -3.72 -0.14 -23.67
C ALA A 453 -2.28 -0.23 -23.12
N ALA A 454 -1.93 -1.31 -22.41
CA ALA A 454 -0.54 -1.54 -21.97
C ALA A 454 0.43 -1.73 -23.16
N ILE A 455 0.02 -2.46 -24.20
CA ILE A 455 0.80 -2.64 -25.44
C ILE A 455 0.95 -1.30 -26.17
N ASP A 456 -0.12 -0.54 -26.33
CA ASP A 456 -0.15 0.73 -27.04
C ASP A 456 0.65 1.81 -26.30
N THR A 457 0.59 1.84 -24.96
CA THR A 457 1.44 2.69 -24.12
C THR A 457 2.93 2.37 -24.30
N VAL A 458 3.34 1.09 -24.32
CA VAL A 458 4.76 0.76 -24.52
C VAL A 458 5.20 0.98 -25.99
N ASN A 459 4.29 0.85 -26.96
CA ASN A 459 4.55 1.26 -28.34
C ASN A 459 4.78 2.77 -28.45
N TYR A 460 3.94 3.58 -27.81
CA TYR A 460 4.11 5.02 -27.71
C TYR A 460 5.44 5.39 -27.02
N PHE A 461 5.80 4.71 -25.93
CA PHE A 461 7.10 4.91 -25.26
C PHE A 461 8.31 4.65 -26.16
N LYS A 462 8.24 3.64 -27.05
CA LYS A 462 9.30 3.39 -28.04
C LYS A 462 9.36 4.50 -29.09
N ALA A 463 8.22 5.01 -29.56
CA ALA A 463 8.15 6.12 -30.52
C ALA A 463 8.65 7.45 -29.93
N ALA A 464 8.37 7.70 -28.64
CA ALA A 464 8.82 8.87 -27.89
C ALA A 464 10.26 8.77 -27.32
N GLU A 465 11.02 7.75 -27.71
CA GLU A 465 12.39 7.46 -27.27
C GLU A 465 12.57 7.42 -25.73
N VAL A 466 11.56 6.93 -25.02
CA VAL A 466 11.61 6.75 -23.55
C VAL A 466 12.75 5.81 -23.17
N ARG A 467 13.55 6.21 -22.17
CA ARG A 467 14.66 5.39 -21.64
C ARG A 467 14.34 4.78 -20.29
N VAL A 468 13.52 5.47 -19.49
CA VAL A 468 13.12 5.06 -18.14
C VAL A 468 11.62 5.23 -17.99
N VAL A 469 10.93 4.22 -17.46
CA VAL A 469 9.51 4.29 -17.10
C VAL A 469 9.40 4.09 -15.59
N ASN A 470 8.87 5.06 -14.87
CA ASN A 470 8.43 4.84 -13.49
C ASN A 470 6.97 4.36 -13.48
N MET A 471 6.69 3.33 -12.68
CA MET A 471 5.36 2.76 -12.47
C MET A 471 5.08 2.72 -10.96
N SER A 472 4.37 3.70 -10.41
CA SER A 472 4.07 3.79 -8.97
C SER A 472 2.66 3.27 -8.60
N TRP A 473 2.15 2.35 -9.43
CA TRP A 473 0.90 1.61 -9.26
C TRP A 473 1.13 0.09 -9.16
N GLY A 474 0.11 -0.64 -8.72
CA GLY A 474 0.11 -2.10 -8.73
C GLY A 474 -1.28 -2.69 -8.60
N GLY A 475 -1.44 -3.98 -8.90
CA GLY A 475 -2.69 -4.71 -8.77
C GLY A 475 -2.44 -6.20 -8.58
N SER A 476 -3.42 -6.91 -8.04
CA SER A 476 -3.42 -8.35 -7.85
C SER A 476 -4.72 -8.97 -8.32
N ARG A 477 -4.71 -10.29 -8.50
CA ARG A 477 -5.96 -11.04 -8.74
C ARG A 477 -6.98 -10.83 -7.60
N LYS A 478 -6.54 -10.70 -6.34
CA LYS A 478 -7.44 -10.49 -5.20
C LYS A 478 -8.20 -9.17 -5.30
N ASP A 479 -7.60 -8.13 -5.89
CA ASP A 479 -8.29 -6.86 -6.12
C ASP A 479 -9.40 -7.02 -7.18
N ILE A 480 -9.15 -7.79 -8.26
CA ILE A 480 -10.19 -8.17 -9.24
C ILE A 480 -11.31 -8.97 -8.57
N GLU A 481 -10.98 -10.01 -7.79
CA GLU A 481 -11.96 -10.87 -7.10
C GLU A 481 -12.85 -10.06 -6.14
N THR A 482 -12.26 -9.09 -5.43
CA THR A 482 -13.01 -8.20 -4.52
C THR A 482 -13.91 -7.22 -5.29
N THR A 483 -13.46 -6.69 -6.42
CA THR A 483 -14.29 -5.79 -7.25
C THR A 483 -15.39 -6.56 -8.00
N LEU A 484 -15.19 -7.83 -8.38
CA LEU A 484 -16.27 -8.71 -8.85
C LEU A 484 -17.34 -8.90 -7.76
N GLU A 485 -16.94 -9.14 -6.51
CA GLU A 485 -17.87 -9.23 -5.37
C GLU A 485 -18.66 -7.93 -5.16
N LYS A 486 -17.98 -6.76 -5.22
CA LYS A 486 -18.64 -5.43 -5.17
C LYS A 486 -19.54 -5.12 -6.37
N CYS A 487 -19.44 -5.86 -7.46
CA CYS A 487 -20.24 -5.69 -8.68
C CYS A 487 -21.39 -6.71 -8.80
N GLY A 488 -21.56 -7.62 -7.83
CA GLY A 488 -22.55 -8.70 -7.94
C GLY A 488 -22.18 -9.78 -8.97
N ILE A 489 -20.94 -9.82 -9.46
CA ILE A 489 -20.50 -10.75 -10.52
C ILE A 489 -19.92 -12.01 -9.87
N GLY A 490 -20.30 -13.18 -10.42
CA GLY A 490 -19.97 -14.49 -9.87
C GLY A 490 -20.82 -14.81 -8.64
N LYS A 491 -21.78 -15.74 -8.77
CA LYS A 491 -22.79 -16.05 -7.73
C LYS A 491 -22.18 -16.78 -6.53
N THR A 492 -21.07 -17.46 -6.74
CA THR A 492 -20.30 -18.18 -5.72
C THR A 492 -18.89 -17.62 -5.61
N SER A 493 -18.21 -17.88 -4.50
CA SER A 493 -16.80 -17.53 -4.33
C SER A 493 -15.89 -18.26 -5.32
N GLU A 494 -16.29 -19.45 -5.75
CA GLU A 494 -15.56 -20.30 -6.70
C GLU A 494 -15.69 -19.72 -8.12
N GLU A 495 -16.91 -19.35 -8.53
CA GLU A 495 -17.15 -18.64 -9.80
C GLU A 495 -16.40 -17.29 -9.85
N ARG A 496 -16.39 -16.53 -8.75
CA ARG A 496 -15.59 -15.29 -8.65
C ARG A 496 -14.09 -15.55 -8.81
N ALA A 497 -13.59 -16.66 -8.25
CA ALA A 497 -12.19 -17.06 -8.35
C ALA A 497 -11.78 -17.48 -9.77
N GLU A 498 -12.64 -18.23 -10.47
CA GLU A 498 -12.42 -18.61 -11.87
C GLU A 498 -12.42 -17.39 -12.79
N ILE A 499 -13.40 -16.50 -12.63
CA ILE A 499 -13.47 -15.23 -13.40
C ILE A 499 -12.24 -14.37 -13.09
N SER A 500 -11.92 -14.12 -11.81
CA SER A 500 -10.79 -13.26 -11.44
C SER A 500 -9.46 -13.80 -11.96
N ARG A 501 -9.25 -15.13 -11.96
CA ARG A 501 -8.08 -15.78 -12.56
C ARG A 501 -8.00 -15.57 -14.07
N LYS A 502 -9.13 -15.72 -14.80
CA LYS A 502 -9.17 -15.47 -16.24
C LYS A 502 -8.82 -14.03 -16.59
N LEU A 503 -9.46 -13.07 -15.91
CA LEU A 503 -9.25 -11.64 -16.12
C LEU A 503 -7.81 -11.23 -15.80
N PHE A 504 -7.31 -11.63 -14.63
CA PHE A 504 -5.95 -11.32 -14.19
C PHE A 504 -4.88 -11.83 -15.17
N ASN A 505 -5.03 -13.05 -15.69
CA ASN A 505 -4.08 -13.61 -16.64
C ASN A 505 -4.02 -12.80 -17.95
N ILE A 506 -5.17 -12.35 -18.48
CA ILE A 506 -5.23 -11.50 -19.68
C ILE A 506 -4.44 -10.19 -19.47
N GLU A 507 -4.66 -9.51 -18.34
CA GLU A 507 -3.99 -8.24 -18.04
C GLU A 507 -2.48 -8.42 -17.79
N LYS A 508 -2.12 -9.45 -17.02
CA LYS A 508 -0.73 -9.83 -16.73
C LYS A 508 0.04 -10.18 -18.01
N GLU A 509 -0.50 -11.02 -18.87
CA GLU A 509 0.13 -11.42 -20.14
C GLU A 509 0.26 -10.24 -21.12
N GLY A 510 -0.74 -9.35 -21.16
CA GLY A 510 -0.69 -8.13 -21.97
C GLY A 510 0.43 -7.19 -21.53
N LEU A 511 0.47 -6.87 -20.22
CA LEU A 511 1.49 -6.02 -19.62
C LEU A 511 2.90 -6.62 -19.76
N GLU A 512 3.06 -7.91 -19.47
CA GLU A 512 4.35 -8.59 -19.57
C GLU A 512 4.86 -8.60 -21.02
N ARG A 513 3.99 -8.89 -22.00
CA ARG A 513 4.31 -8.85 -23.43
C ARG A 513 4.71 -7.44 -23.88
N ALA A 514 3.98 -6.41 -23.43
CA ALA A 514 4.27 -5.02 -23.73
C ALA A 514 5.68 -4.65 -23.25
N MET A 515 5.98 -4.85 -21.97
CA MET A 515 7.27 -4.52 -21.36
C MET A 515 8.44 -5.34 -21.95
N ARG A 516 8.23 -6.62 -22.29
CA ARG A 516 9.22 -7.45 -23.00
C ARG A 516 9.52 -6.96 -24.42
N SER A 517 8.60 -6.26 -25.08
CA SER A 517 8.79 -5.71 -26.44
C SER A 517 9.72 -4.48 -26.49
N ALA A 518 10.20 -4.00 -25.34
CA ALA A 518 10.98 -2.78 -25.19
C ALA A 518 12.25 -3.02 -24.34
N PRO A 519 13.18 -3.89 -24.78
CA PRO A 519 14.38 -4.26 -23.99
C PRO A 519 15.30 -3.07 -23.69
N ASP A 520 15.24 -2.03 -24.52
CA ASP A 520 15.98 -0.78 -24.39
C ASP A 520 15.35 0.21 -23.39
N ILE A 521 14.17 -0.08 -22.86
CA ILE A 521 13.48 0.74 -21.87
C ILE A 521 13.61 0.08 -20.49
N LEU A 522 14.11 0.84 -19.50
CA LEU A 522 14.19 0.39 -18.12
C LEU A 522 12.88 0.72 -17.37
N PHE A 523 12.13 -0.31 -17.01
CA PHE A 523 10.91 -0.19 -16.19
C PHE A 523 11.26 -0.26 -14.70
N ILE A 524 10.79 0.70 -13.91
CA ILE A 524 11.09 0.80 -12.47
C ILE A 524 9.77 0.91 -11.72
N CYS A 525 9.47 -0.11 -10.93
CA CYS A 525 8.17 -0.31 -10.30
C CYS A 525 8.24 -0.17 -8.78
N ALA A 526 7.23 0.45 -8.18
CA ALA A 526 7.03 0.41 -6.74
C ALA A 526 6.73 -1.02 -6.25
N ALA A 527 7.34 -1.45 -5.14
CA ALA A 527 7.13 -2.81 -4.64
C ALA A 527 5.68 -3.08 -4.17
N GLY A 528 5.07 -2.11 -3.49
CA GLY A 528 3.77 -2.23 -2.84
C GLY A 528 3.79 -1.74 -1.38
N ASN A 529 2.62 -1.37 -0.84
CA ASN A 529 2.46 -0.80 0.50
C ASN A 529 1.64 -1.71 1.45
N SER A 530 1.67 -3.03 1.27
CA SER A 530 0.86 -3.99 2.07
C SER A 530 1.65 -4.94 2.96
N ASP A 531 2.97 -4.81 3.02
CA ASP A 531 3.87 -5.71 3.76
C ASP A 531 3.60 -7.21 3.56
N ASN A 532 3.39 -7.56 2.29
CA ASN A 532 3.16 -8.91 1.82
C ASN A 532 4.31 -9.34 0.91
N ASP A 533 4.39 -10.64 0.61
CA ASP A 533 5.23 -11.15 -0.47
C ASP A 533 4.55 -10.89 -1.83
N ASN A 534 5.27 -10.28 -2.76
CA ASN A 534 4.73 -9.93 -4.08
C ASN A 534 4.71 -11.08 -5.09
N ASP A 535 5.48 -12.15 -4.85
CA ASP A 535 5.47 -13.38 -5.64
C ASP A 535 4.26 -14.25 -5.21
N PHE A 536 4.03 -14.41 -3.90
CA PHE A 536 2.90 -15.19 -3.35
C PHE A 536 1.53 -14.53 -3.61
N ALA A 537 1.47 -13.20 -3.52
CA ALA A 537 0.23 -12.44 -3.79
C ALA A 537 0.00 -12.14 -5.28
N GLU A 538 0.90 -12.60 -6.16
CA GLU A 538 0.89 -12.32 -7.61
C GLU A 538 0.65 -10.84 -7.94
N LEU A 539 1.46 -9.94 -7.39
CA LEU A 539 1.32 -8.51 -7.72
C LEU A 539 1.87 -8.23 -9.12
N ILE A 540 1.18 -7.39 -9.89
CA ILE A 540 1.69 -6.81 -11.14
C ILE A 540 1.73 -5.27 -11.01
N PRO A 541 2.76 -4.59 -11.54
CA PRO A 541 3.94 -5.16 -12.19
C PRO A 541 4.96 -5.77 -11.22
N SER A 542 4.92 -5.47 -9.92
CA SER A 542 6.07 -5.69 -9.00
C SER A 542 6.52 -7.16 -8.82
N GLY A 543 5.63 -8.14 -9.02
CA GLY A 543 5.95 -9.56 -9.03
C GLY A 543 6.50 -10.08 -10.37
N LEU A 544 6.39 -9.33 -11.48
CA LEU A 544 6.92 -9.73 -12.79
C LEU A 544 8.45 -9.87 -12.78
N LYS A 545 8.97 -10.78 -13.61
CA LYS A 545 10.41 -11.08 -13.73
C LYS A 545 10.90 -10.80 -15.16
N LEU A 546 11.36 -9.58 -15.38
CA LEU A 546 11.84 -9.07 -16.67
C LEU A 546 13.30 -8.62 -16.58
N PRO A 547 14.12 -8.80 -17.64
CA PRO A 547 15.54 -8.41 -17.63
C PRO A 547 15.75 -6.89 -17.66
N ASN A 548 14.75 -6.14 -18.10
CA ASN A 548 14.72 -4.68 -18.21
C ASN A 548 13.85 -4.03 -17.12
N MET A 549 13.70 -4.68 -15.95
CA MET A 549 12.87 -4.20 -14.86
C MET A 549 13.59 -4.20 -13.50
N LEU A 550 13.30 -3.18 -12.69
CA LEU A 550 13.64 -3.13 -11.26
C LEU A 550 12.36 -2.97 -10.42
N THR A 551 12.30 -3.63 -9.27
CA THR A 551 11.27 -3.41 -8.25
C THR A 551 11.90 -2.80 -7.01
N VAL A 552 11.33 -1.69 -6.54
CA VAL A 552 11.95 -0.82 -5.53
C VAL A 552 11.10 -0.77 -4.27
N GLY A 553 11.70 -1.17 -3.14
CA GLY A 553 11.11 -1.06 -1.82
C GLY A 553 11.37 0.30 -1.16
N ALA A 554 10.62 0.61 -0.10
CA ALA A 554 10.73 1.88 0.62
C ALA A 554 11.59 1.77 1.88
N ILE A 555 12.43 2.76 2.09
CA ILE A 555 13.12 3.05 3.36
C ILE A 555 12.73 4.43 3.90
N ASP A 556 13.06 4.69 5.16
CA ASP A 556 13.20 6.04 5.73
C ASP A 556 14.53 6.71 5.32
N SER A 557 14.72 7.98 5.70
CA SER A 557 15.97 8.72 5.48
C SER A 557 17.18 8.14 6.23
N ALA A 558 16.95 7.28 7.22
CA ALA A 558 17.97 6.55 7.98
C ALA A 558 18.25 5.15 7.42
N ALA A 559 17.87 4.89 6.16
CA ALA A 559 18.12 3.65 5.43
C ALA A 559 17.51 2.38 6.06
N LYS A 560 16.37 2.52 6.77
CA LYS A 560 15.62 1.40 7.34
C LYS A 560 14.30 1.15 6.60
N PRO A 561 13.94 -0.12 6.28
CA PRO A 561 12.69 -0.43 5.60
C PRO A 561 11.49 0.08 6.36
N THR A 562 10.53 0.66 5.65
CA THR A 562 9.30 1.12 6.27
C THR A 562 8.41 -0.05 6.69
N GLY A 563 7.55 0.17 7.67
CA GLY A 563 6.55 -0.79 8.11
C GLY A 563 5.63 -1.26 6.98
N PHE A 564 5.33 -0.43 5.98
CA PHE A 564 4.41 -0.77 4.89
C PHE A 564 5.05 -1.46 3.67
N THR A 565 6.38 -1.40 3.48
CA THR A 565 6.98 -1.88 2.22
C THR A 565 6.74 -3.38 2.02
N THR A 566 6.07 -3.71 0.92
CA THR A 566 5.98 -5.05 0.33
C THR A 566 7.39 -5.56 0.00
N PHE A 567 7.54 -6.88 0.06
CA PHE A 567 8.80 -7.59 -0.17
C PHE A 567 8.59 -8.75 -1.17
N GLY A 568 9.62 -9.56 -1.40
CA GLY A 568 9.61 -10.70 -2.30
C GLY A 568 10.95 -10.84 -3.02
N LYS A 569 11.15 -11.90 -3.80
CA LYS A 569 12.48 -12.23 -4.38
C LYS A 569 12.97 -11.18 -5.39
N GLY A 570 12.05 -10.40 -5.96
CA GLY A 570 12.36 -9.28 -6.85
C GLY A 570 12.73 -7.97 -6.15
N VAL A 571 12.41 -7.80 -4.86
CA VAL A 571 12.54 -6.53 -4.14
C VAL A 571 13.92 -6.42 -3.47
N ARG A 572 14.95 -6.13 -4.28
CA ARG A 572 16.35 -6.07 -3.82
C ARG A 572 16.89 -4.67 -3.59
N LEU A 573 16.44 -3.69 -4.38
CA LEU A 573 16.84 -2.29 -4.27
C LEU A 573 15.80 -1.48 -3.50
N TYR A 574 16.26 -0.57 -2.68
CA TYR A 574 15.44 0.30 -1.84
C TYR A 574 15.87 1.76 -2.00
N ALA A 575 14.90 2.67 -1.86
CA ALA A 575 15.10 4.12 -1.92
C ALA A 575 14.16 4.82 -0.93
N ASN A 576 14.41 6.10 -0.62
CA ASN A 576 13.55 6.82 0.33
C ASN A 576 12.10 6.88 -0.18
N GLY A 577 11.18 6.39 0.66
CA GLY A 577 9.74 6.39 0.44
C GLY A 577 8.97 6.89 1.66
N PHE A 578 9.64 7.51 2.63
CA PHE A 578 9.03 8.11 3.81
C PHE A 578 9.36 9.60 3.87
N GLU A 579 8.33 10.42 4.08
CA GLU A 579 8.38 11.88 4.15
C GLU A 579 9.06 12.55 2.95
N VAL A 580 8.89 11.98 1.76
CA VAL A 580 9.52 12.48 0.54
C VAL A 580 8.78 13.71 0.06
N ASP A 581 9.48 14.85 0.07
CA ASP A 581 8.96 16.13 -0.40
C ASP A 581 9.03 16.22 -1.94
N SER A 582 7.92 16.58 -2.58
CA SER A 582 7.85 16.85 -4.01
C SER A 582 6.63 17.68 -4.37
N TYR A 583 6.48 17.99 -5.66
CA TYR A 583 5.39 18.80 -6.19
C TYR A 583 4.01 18.15 -6.02
N VAL A 584 2.99 18.98 -5.87
CA VAL A 584 1.58 18.64 -6.15
C VAL A 584 1.03 19.68 -7.15
N PRO A 585 -0.08 19.39 -7.84
CA PRO A 585 -0.61 20.30 -8.87
C PRO A 585 -0.81 21.73 -8.37
N GLY A 586 -0.59 22.70 -9.27
CA GLY A 586 -0.46 24.11 -8.93
C GLY A 586 0.92 24.52 -8.39
N GLY A 587 1.91 23.61 -8.40
CA GLY A 587 3.32 23.92 -8.09
C GLY A 587 3.67 24.02 -6.59
N LYS A 588 2.72 23.71 -5.70
CA LYS A 588 2.99 23.56 -4.25
C LYS A 588 3.85 22.31 -4.01
N ARG A 589 4.47 22.19 -2.82
CA ARG A 589 5.19 20.98 -2.41
C ARG A 589 4.59 20.36 -1.15
N MET A 590 4.60 19.03 -1.08
CA MET A 590 4.04 18.25 0.03
C MET A 590 4.86 16.97 0.25
N LYS A 591 4.89 16.46 1.48
CA LYS A 591 5.58 15.20 1.84
C LYS A 591 4.66 13.99 1.72
N PHE A 592 5.00 13.03 0.87
CA PHE A 592 4.23 11.78 0.70
C PHE A 592 5.01 10.56 1.24
N ASN A 593 4.25 9.53 1.64
CA ASN A 593 4.74 8.24 2.15
C ASN A 593 4.23 7.10 1.26
N GLY A 594 5.14 6.24 0.76
CA GLY A 594 4.87 5.01 0.02
C GLY A 594 6.05 4.52 -0.84
N THR A 595 6.04 3.25 -1.27
CA THR A 595 6.97 2.71 -2.30
C THR A 595 6.87 3.46 -3.62
N SER A 596 5.72 4.09 -3.87
CA SER A 596 5.47 5.02 -4.95
C SER A 596 6.38 6.26 -4.99
N MET A 597 6.98 6.64 -3.86
CA MET A 597 8.00 7.71 -3.77
C MET A 597 9.43 7.14 -3.83
N ALA A 598 9.60 5.84 -3.58
CA ALA A 598 10.90 5.16 -3.67
C ALA A 598 11.27 4.81 -5.13
N SER A 599 10.33 4.29 -5.93
CA SER A 599 10.59 4.00 -7.35
C SER A 599 11.03 5.21 -8.18
N PRO A 600 10.46 6.44 -8.07
CA PRO A 600 10.95 7.57 -8.86
C PRO A 600 12.33 8.07 -8.42
N ASN A 601 12.76 7.84 -7.17
CA ASN A 601 14.14 8.10 -6.75
C ASN A 601 15.13 7.20 -7.51
N ALA A 602 14.78 5.92 -7.72
CA ALA A 602 15.55 5.00 -8.55
C ALA A 602 15.46 5.36 -10.05
N ALA A 603 14.32 5.81 -10.54
CA ALA A 603 14.14 6.27 -11.92
C ALA A 603 14.99 7.52 -12.23
N ASN A 604 15.04 8.48 -11.29
CA ASN A 604 15.90 9.65 -11.39
C ASN A 604 17.38 9.26 -11.47
N LEU A 605 17.84 8.31 -10.64
CA LEU A 605 19.21 7.77 -10.73
C LEU A 605 19.47 7.13 -12.10
N ALA A 606 18.59 6.25 -12.59
CA ALA A 606 18.73 5.63 -13.91
C ALA A 606 18.81 6.68 -15.03
N ALA A 607 17.95 7.71 -14.98
CA ALA A 607 17.94 8.79 -15.96
C ALA A 607 19.21 9.66 -15.89
N LYS A 608 19.75 9.92 -14.69
CA LYS A 608 21.05 10.59 -14.51
C LYS A 608 22.20 9.79 -15.12
N LEU A 609 22.19 8.46 -15.00
CA LEU A 609 23.19 7.59 -15.62
C LEU A 609 23.10 7.64 -17.16
N PHE A 610 21.90 7.52 -17.74
CA PHE A 610 21.71 7.68 -19.19
C PHE A 610 22.10 9.09 -19.69
N ALA A 611 21.78 10.15 -18.93
CA ALA A 611 22.10 11.52 -19.33
C ALA A 611 23.61 11.76 -19.40
N LEU A 612 24.37 11.24 -18.43
CA LEU A 612 25.82 11.38 -18.35
C LEU A 612 26.59 10.40 -19.24
N LYS A 613 26.02 9.23 -19.55
CA LYS A 613 26.63 8.23 -20.43
C LYS A 613 25.56 7.56 -21.32
N PRO A 614 25.14 8.23 -22.42
CA PRO A 614 24.03 7.77 -23.27
C PRO A 614 24.24 6.42 -23.96
N THR A 615 25.49 5.94 -24.04
CA THR A 615 25.85 4.64 -24.61
C THR A 615 25.62 3.46 -23.66
N LEU A 616 25.16 3.69 -22.42
CA LEU A 616 24.80 2.62 -21.51
C LEU A 616 23.56 1.85 -22.01
N THR A 617 23.65 0.53 -21.96
CA THR A 617 22.50 -0.37 -22.14
C THR A 617 21.71 -0.52 -20.82
N VAL A 618 20.45 -0.94 -20.90
CA VAL A 618 19.62 -1.18 -19.70
C VAL A 618 20.28 -2.17 -18.71
N PRO A 619 20.85 -3.33 -19.14
CA PRO A 619 21.57 -4.22 -18.23
C PRO A 619 22.76 -3.56 -17.52
N GLN A 620 23.51 -2.67 -18.20
CA GLN A 620 24.63 -1.95 -17.58
C GLN A 620 24.16 -0.92 -16.55
N VAL A 621 23.03 -0.23 -16.79
CA VAL A 621 22.42 0.65 -15.78
C VAL A 621 21.96 -0.13 -14.55
N ILE A 622 21.30 -1.28 -14.76
CA ILE A 622 20.91 -2.20 -13.68
C ILE A 622 22.15 -2.68 -12.91
N GLU A 623 23.22 -3.06 -13.59
CA GLU A 623 24.46 -3.52 -12.97
C GLU A 623 25.14 -2.41 -12.14
N LEU A 624 25.23 -1.19 -12.69
CA LEU A 624 25.76 -0.01 -11.99
C LEU A 624 24.95 0.27 -10.72
N MET A 625 23.61 0.32 -10.81
CA MET A 625 22.75 0.56 -9.64
C MET A 625 22.89 -0.53 -8.56
N ASN A 626 23.04 -1.80 -8.95
CA ASN A 626 23.27 -2.90 -8.00
C ASN A 626 24.67 -2.84 -7.33
N LYS A 627 25.73 -2.48 -8.07
CA LYS A 627 27.09 -2.35 -7.52
C LYS A 627 27.28 -1.05 -6.70
N GLY A 628 26.62 0.02 -7.11
CA GLY A 628 26.68 1.32 -6.46
C GLY A 628 25.87 1.38 -5.16
N ALA A 629 24.81 0.56 -5.03
CA ALA A 629 24.02 0.45 -3.81
C ALA A 629 24.84 -0.02 -2.58
N ASP A 630 24.35 0.33 -1.39
CA ASP A 630 24.96 -0.03 -0.10
C ASP A 630 24.16 -1.13 0.61
N PRO A 631 24.82 -2.09 1.28
CA PRO A 631 24.14 -3.18 1.98
C PRO A 631 23.33 -2.67 3.16
N MET A 632 22.09 -3.11 3.27
CA MET A 632 21.17 -2.63 4.30
C MET A 632 21.45 -3.32 5.65
N VAL A 633 21.94 -2.57 6.63
CA VAL A 633 22.33 -3.11 7.94
C VAL A 633 21.15 -3.77 8.66
N GLY A 634 21.23 -5.09 8.82
CA GLY A 634 20.21 -5.95 9.43
C GLY A 634 19.32 -6.73 8.45
N TYR A 635 19.51 -6.56 7.13
CA TYR A 635 18.63 -7.12 6.10
C TYR A 635 19.46 -7.77 4.97
N GLU A 636 19.75 -9.06 5.09
CA GLU A 636 20.55 -9.81 4.10
C GLU A 636 19.93 -9.75 2.69
N GLY A 637 20.77 -9.53 1.67
CA GLY A 637 20.35 -9.49 0.27
C GLY A 637 19.57 -8.24 -0.17
N ARG A 638 19.30 -7.28 0.74
CA ARG A 638 18.63 -6.01 0.47
C ARG A 638 19.63 -4.85 0.49
N TYR A 639 19.48 -3.91 -0.44
CA TYR A 639 20.44 -2.84 -0.67
C TYR A 639 19.72 -1.50 -0.87
N VAL A 640 20.33 -0.42 -0.39
CA VAL A 640 19.84 0.95 -0.57
C VAL A 640 20.61 1.59 -1.72
N ILE A 641 19.91 2.18 -2.71
CA ILE A 641 20.60 2.87 -3.80
C ILE A 641 21.38 4.06 -3.26
N ASN A 642 22.60 4.27 -3.76
CA ASN A 642 23.43 5.43 -3.42
C ASN A 642 23.73 6.20 -4.71
N PRO A 643 22.94 7.24 -5.04
CA PRO A 643 23.08 7.96 -6.31
C PRO A 643 24.47 8.53 -6.54
N LYS A 644 25.09 9.12 -5.52
CA LYS A 644 26.45 9.66 -5.55
C LYS A 644 27.49 8.60 -5.93
N LYS A 645 27.59 7.53 -5.13
CA LYS A 645 28.53 6.43 -5.37
C LYS A 645 28.30 5.78 -6.74
N THR A 646 27.04 5.62 -7.15
CA THR A 646 26.69 5.03 -8.45
C THR A 646 27.11 5.92 -9.63
N ILE A 647 26.96 7.24 -9.52
CA ILE A 647 27.37 8.20 -10.56
C ILE A 647 28.90 8.32 -10.63
N GLU A 648 29.59 8.32 -9.48
CA GLU A 648 31.06 8.34 -9.39
C GLU A 648 31.71 7.15 -10.14
N MET A 649 31.05 5.98 -10.17
CA MET A 649 31.51 4.82 -10.93
C MET A 649 31.60 5.04 -12.45
N LEU A 650 30.87 6.00 -13.03
CA LEU A 650 30.97 6.32 -14.46
C LEU A 650 32.35 6.82 -14.87
N GLY A 651 33.06 7.50 -13.96
CA GLY A 651 34.43 7.98 -14.15
C GLY A 651 35.53 6.99 -13.74
N ALA A 652 35.16 5.90 -13.05
CA ALA A 652 36.09 4.86 -12.63
C ALA A 652 36.32 3.77 -13.70
N THR A 653 35.38 3.59 -14.64
CA THR A 653 35.60 2.77 -15.84
C THR A 653 36.46 3.54 -16.86
N LYS A 654 37.79 3.38 -16.75
CA LYS A 654 38.76 3.69 -17.81
C LYS A 654 39.06 2.46 -18.65
#